data_AF-A0A518JPH3-F1
#
_entry.id   AF-A0A518JPH3-F1
#
_cell.length_a   1.000
_cell.length_b   1.000
_cell.length_c   1.000
_cell.angle_alpha   90.00
_cell.angle_beta   90.00
_cell.angle_gamma   90.00
#
_symmetry.space_group_name_H-M   'P 1'
#
loop_
_entity.id
_entity.type
_entity.pdbx_description
1 polymer ?
#
loop_
_entity_poly.entity_id
_entity_poly.type
_entity_poly.pdbx_seq_one_letter_code
_entity_poly.pdbx_strand_id
1 'polypeptide(L)'
;MYKSCFERTAVSLIGLGFFAGSLLAADPSAKDALSDAISPVQKNVEYARVKADEIPDCRVQSTKEPGWAGWYVLSPAGDKLRRFADTNNDKQIDLWCYYLGGVEVYRDIDSDFNGKADQYRWLGTAGSRWGIDKDEDGTVDTWKVISAEESTQELVHAIATKDSQRFARLLLSSAELGKLNLSDELSGRLGRKLNDAKSGFDAMVRKQTAIGAGAKWQHFIASQPGAVTQVVSNDSDQDLLVYENVVAMFEGDVPGKGGQLYVGTLVRVGNAWRVIDVPQLLDNSEGVAQTAGLFFSAPGAVPNLPAENAAGNESMQKLVAQMEAIEEKLRLAKSDADKASLHDDQAKVLEALISNARDANEASMWIRQMAETISAAIHGGEFEGGLARLDRLRRSIPGANKDLAAFVTFEYINADYGLKLQKPEADFAKIQEQKIKALTDFVAEYPTADESAKAMMDLALSKEFENEDKAAVAWYGKVIANFASSPEAQKAQGAIRRLDAIGNTLPLKGTTIDGRAFDLSRYRGRPVVIHYWATWCETCKQDMKLYRKLQAQYAGENVEFIGINVDTVKASAQDYLRENASVVNWPQLFDEGGLESSPLANILGVQTLPTTIVIDKQGKIAKTNVIATELEDEIKSIVR
;
A
#
# COMPACT_ATOMS: atom_id res chain seq x y z
N MET A 1 5.96 -31.05 -56.59
CA MET A 1 4.92 -31.69 -55.77
C MET A 1 5.60 -32.58 -54.74
N TYR A 2 6.01 -31.97 -53.61
CA TYR A 2 6.59 -32.67 -52.46
C TYR A 2 5.48 -32.84 -51.43
N LYS A 3 5.27 -34.05 -50.94
CA LYS A 3 4.47 -34.33 -49.75
C LYS A 3 5.40 -34.84 -48.65
N SER A 4 5.36 -34.11 -47.55
CA SER A 4 5.99 -34.40 -46.26
C SER A 4 5.44 -35.67 -45.64
N CYS A 5 6.26 -36.37 -44.86
CA CYS A 5 5.81 -36.88 -43.58
C CYS A 5 6.95 -36.88 -42.57
N PHE A 6 6.62 -36.38 -41.40
CA PHE A 6 7.42 -36.27 -40.18
C PHE A 6 7.85 -37.65 -39.66
N GLU A 7 9.12 -37.80 -39.30
CA GLU A 7 9.52 -38.70 -38.21
C GLU A 7 10.27 -37.88 -37.16
N ARG A 8 9.72 -37.93 -35.95
CA ARG A 8 10.22 -37.26 -34.75
C ARG A 8 11.44 -38.01 -34.24
N THR A 9 12.63 -37.42 -34.32
CA THR A 9 13.79 -37.89 -33.57
C THR A 9 13.67 -37.37 -32.15
N ALA A 10 13.31 -38.24 -31.21
CA ALA A 10 13.43 -37.99 -29.78
C ALA A 10 14.93 -37.85 -29.45
N VAL A 11 15.35 -36.65 -29.05
CA VAL A 11 16.66 -36.45 -28.42
C VAL A 11 16.48 -36.84 -26.95
N SER A 12 16.82 -38.07 -26.62
CA SER A 12 16.96 -38.50 -25.23
C SER A 12 18.09 -37.68 -24.60
N LEU A 13 17.75 -36.90 -23.57
CA LEU A 13 18.69 -36.39 -22.58
C LEU A 13 19.46 -37.58 -22.00
N ILE A 14 20.74 -37.68 -22.33
CA ILE A 14 21.65 -38.66 -21.75
C ILE A 14 21.80 -38.28 -20.28
N GLY A 15 21.23 -39.11 -19.41
CA GLY A 15 21.32 -38.96 -17.97
C GLY A 15 22.77 -38.92 -17.49
N LEU A 16 23.01 -38.06 -16.50
CA LEU A 16 24.14 -38.10 -15.59
C LEU A 16 24.23 -39.50 -14.99
N GLY A 17 25.08 -40.33 -15.58
CA GLY A 17 25.25 -41.72 -15.19
C GLY A 17 26.61 -42.21 -15.64
N PHE A 18 27.68 -41.64 -15.10
CA PHE A 18 29.00 -42.27 -15.14
C PHE A 18 29.89 -41.74 -14.00
N PHE A 19 29.82 -42.39 -12.84
CA PHE A 19 30.97 -42.82 -12.05
C PHE A 19 30.60 -44.07 -11.22
N ALA A 20 30.00 -45.07 -11.89
CA ALA A 20 29.93 -46.42 -11.34
C ALA A 20 31.27 -47.12 -11.63
N GLY A 21 32.26 -46.86 -10.78
CA GLY A 21 33.59 -47.46 -10.87
C GLY A 21 34.22 -47.55 -9.49
N SER A 22 34.01 -48.67 -8.81
CA SER A 22 34.76 -49.06 -7.62
C SER A 22 36.25 -49.21 -7.97
N LEU A 23 37.05 -48.21 -7.65
CA LEU A 23 38.51 -48.25 -7.68
C LEU A 23 39.02 -47.39 -6.52
N LEU A 24 40.02 -47.89 -5.81
CA LEU A 24 40.93 -47.06 -4.99
C LEU A 24 41.59 -46.05 -5.96
N ALA A 25 40.97 -44.90 -6.21
CA ALA A 25 41.31 -44.04 -7.34
C ALA A 25 41.89 -42.71 -6.84
N ALA A 26 43.03 -42.33 -7.42
CA ALA A 26 43.69 -41.05 -7.22
C ALA A 26 42.71 -39.88 -7.42
N ASP A 27 42.99 -38.75 -6.76
CA ASP A 27 42.28 -37.49 -6.95
C ASP A 27 42.08 -37.20 -8.46
N PRO A 28 40.90 -36.72 -8.88
CA PRO A 28 40.64 -36.46 -10.30
C PRO A 28 41.66 -35.46 -10.85
N SER A 29 41.98 -35.56 -12.13
CA SER A 29 42.89 -34.61 -12.75
C SER A 29 42.24 -33.22 -12.83
N ALA A 30 43.06 -32.15 -12.81
CA ALA A 30 42.55 -30.79 -13.00
C ALA A 30 41.81 -30.63 -14.34
N LYS A 31 42.22 -31.40 -15.36
CA LYS A 31 41.56 -31.43 -16.67
C LYS A 31 40.13 -31.98 -16.59
N ASP A 32 39.92 -33.06 -15.86
CA ASP A 32 38.58 -33.66 -15.71
C ASP A 32 37.68 -32.73 -14.90
N ALA A 33 38.21 -32.18 -13.81
CA ALA A 33 37.49 -31.29 -12.90
C ALA A 33 37.14 -29.90 -13.50
N LEU A 34 37.84 -29.48 -14.56
CA LEU A 34 37.57 -28.23 -15.30
C LEU A 34 36.90 -28.47 -16.66
N SER A 35 36.55 -29.72 -16.99
CA SER A 35 35.87 -30.05 -18.23
C SER A 35 34.46 -29.45 -18.29
N ASP A 36 33.93 -29.23 -19.50
CA ASP A 36 32.57 -28.73 -19.67
C ASP A 36 31.50 -29.71 -19.19
N ALA A 37 31.85 -31.00 -19.02
CA ALA A 37 30.99 -32.00 -18.41
C ALA A 37 30.68 -31.71 -16.93
N ILE A 38 31.51 -30.91 -16.26
CA ILE A 38 31.33 -30.49 -14.87
C ILE A 38 31.16 -28.96 -14.84
N SER A 39 29.99 -28.54 -15.33
CA SER A 39 29.55 -27.14 -15.34
C SER A 39 28.31 -26.96 -14.46
N PRO A 40 28.02 -25.73 -14.00
CA PRO A 40 26.80 -25.43 -13.25
C PRO A 40 25.56 -25.97 -13.95
N VAL A 41 24.62 -26.55 -13.20
CA VAL A 41 23.34 -26.99 -13.77
C VAL A 41 22.54 -25.80 -14.31
N GLN A 42 22.51 -24.70 -13.55
CA GLN A 42 21.81 -23.49 -13.96
C GLN A 42 22.57 -22.73 -15.05
N LYS A 43 21.83 -22.30 -16.07
CA LYS A 43 22.37 -21.52 -17.20
C LYS A 43 22.68 -20.08 -16.77
N ASN A 44 23.61 -19.43 -17.47
CA ASN A 44 24.04 -18.04 -17.24
C ASN A 44 24.71 -17.77 -15.88
N VAL A 45 25.27 -18.81 -15.25
CA VAL A 45 26.17 -18.62 -14.10
C VAL A 45 27.54 -18.18 -14.62
N GLU A 46 28.02 -17.01 -14.18
CA GLU A 46 29.38 -16.56 -14.43
C GLU A 46 30.32 -17.16 -13.39
N TYR A 47 31.39 -17.81 -13.84
CA TYR A 47 32.38 -18.44 -12.99
C TYR A 47 33.75 -18.50 -13.69
N ALA A 48 34.81 -18.74 -12.91
CA ALA A 48 36.17 -18.79 -13.43
C ALA A 48 36.33 -19.91 -14.47
N ARG A 49 36.73 -19.49 -15.67
CA ARG A 49 37.14 -20.35 -16.79
C ARG A 49 38.66 -20.22 -16.95
N VAL A 50 39.32 -21.34 -17.19
CA VAL A 50 40.77 -21.42 -17.42
C VAL A 50 41.00 -21.71 -18.90
N LYS A 51 41.99 -21.06 -19.50
CA LYS A 51 42.34 -21.32 -20.90
C LYS A 51 42.93 -22.73 -21.03
N ALA A 52 42.69 -23.38 -22.17
CA ALA A 52 43.05 -24.79 -22.36
C ALA A 52 44.55 -25.08 -22.16
N ASP A 53 45.42 -24.12 -22.47
CA ASP A 53 46.87 -24.17 -22.30
C ASP A 53 47.33 -23.99 -20.84
N GLU A 54 46.51 -23.38 -19.98
CA GLU A 54 46.79 -23.17 -18.54
C GLU A 54 46.23 -24.30 -17.64
N ILE A 55 45.33 -25.14 -18.17
CA ILE A 55 44.74 -26.28 -17.44
C ILE A 55 45.80 -27.25 -16.89
N PRO A 56 46.86 -27.64 -17.63
CA PRO A 56 47.89 -28.54 -17.12
C PRO A 56 48.61 -28.03 -15.87
N ASP A 57 48.65 -26.72 -15.66
CA ASP A 57 49.31 -26.07 -14.51
C ASP A 57 48.36 -25.88 -13.31
N CYS A 58 47.08 -26.21 -13.47
CA CYS A 58 46.11 -26.20 -12.39
C CYS A 58 46.34 -27.38 -11.43
N ARG A 59 46.01 -27.19 -10.17
CA ARG A 59 46.27 -28.17 -9.10
C ARG A 59 44.97 -28.64 -8.47
N VAL A 60 44.87 -29.95 -8.21
CA VAL A 60 43.81 -30.51 -7.37
C VAL A 60 44.39 -30.76 -5.99
N GLN A 61 43.69 -30.26 -4.97
CA GLN A 61 44.11 -30.36 -3.58
C GLN A 61 42.99 -31.00 -2.76
N SER A 62 43.21 -32.26 -2.36
CA SER A 62 42.35 -32.96 -1.42
C SER A 62 42.32 -32.29 -0.05
N THR A 63 41.15 -32.36 0.59
CA THR A 63 40.91 -31.81 1.91
C THR A 63 39.87 -32.64 2.67
N LYS A 64 39.98 -32.60 3.99
CA LYS A 64 39.01 -33.21 4.91
C LYS A 64 38.78 -32.24 6.06
N GLU A 65 37.56 -31.77 6.15
CA GLU A 65 37.12 -30.79 7.15
C GLU A 65 36.02 -31.40 8.02
N PRO A 66 35.72 -30.83 9.19
CA PRO A 66 34.55 -31.21 9.96
C PRO A 66 33.28 -31.10 9.11
N GLY A 67 32.61 -32.23 8.88
CA GLY A 67 31.34 -32.30 8.15
C GLY A 67 31.45 -32.49 6.64
N TRP A 68 32.64 -32.55 6.04
CA TRP A 68 32.80 -32.91 4.63
C TRP A 68 34.23 -33.34 4.25
N ALA A 69 34.35 -34.14 3.20
CA ALA A 69 35.62 -34.48 2.56
C ALA A 69 35.54 -34.21 1.05
N GLY A 70 36.65 -33.92 0.39
CA GLY A 70 36.64 -33.65 -1.04
C GLY A 70 37.89 -32.97 -1.52
N TRP A 71 37.79 -32.13 -2.55
CA TRP A 71 38.94 -31.43 -3.12
C TRP A 71 38.62 -30.04 -3.65
N TYR A 72 39.64 -29.20 -3.67
CA TYR A 72 39.67 -27.94 -4.39
C TYR A 72 40.38 -28.09 -5.73
N VAL A 73 39.92 -27.35 -6.73
CA VAL A 73 40.67 -27.11 -7.96
C VAL A 73 41.19 -25.69 -7.92
N LEU A 74 42.50 -25.53 -8.05
CA LEU A 74 43.21 -24.26 -7.92
C LEU A 74 43.86 -23.85 -9.24
N SER A 75 43.86 -22.56 -9.53
CA SER A 75 44.60 -21.97 -10.65
C SER A 75 46.11 -22.13 -10.45
N PRO A 76 46.94 -21.89 -11.48
CA PRO A 76 48.39 -21.87 -11.33
C PRO A 76 48.84 -20.87 -10.24
N ALA A 77 48.14 -19.73 -10.15
CA ALA A 77 48.36 -18.70 -9.13
C ALA A 77 47.85 -19.08 -7.73
N GLY A 78 47.09 -20.17 -7.59
CA GLY A 78 46.55 -20.67 -6.31
C GLY A 78 45.13 -20.21 -5.98
N ASP A 79 44.46 -19.50 -6.89
CA ASP A 79 43.06 -19.08 -6.70
C ASP A 79 42.13 -20.28 -6.78
N LYS A 80 41.07 -20.29 -5.94
CA LYS A 80 40.03 -21.32 -6.01
C LYS A 80 39.24 -21.16 -7.31
N LEU A 81 39.11 -22.27 -8.04
CA LEU A 81 38.30 -22.38 -9.25
C LEU A 81 37.04 -23.20 -8.97
N ARG A 82 37.20 -24.36 -8.33
CA ARG A 82 36.11 -25.27 -7.96
C ARG A 82 36.31 -25.85 -6.58
N ARG A 83 35.24 -26.33 -5.96
CA ARG A 83 35.27 -27.27 -4.84
C ARG A 83 34.24 -28.35 -5.06
N PHE A 84 34.62 -29.59 -4.80
CA PHE A 84 33.73 -30.73 -4.80
C PHE A 84 33.78 -31.36 -3.42
N ALA A 85 32.62 -31.63 -2.83
CA ALA A 85 32.53 -32.18 -1.49
C ALA A 85 31.51 -33.31 -1.39
N ASP A 86 31.88 -34.31 -0.60
CA ASP A 86 31.04 -35.34 0.01
C ASP A 86 30.75 -34.87 1.44
N THR A 87 29.49 -34.59 1.74
CA THR A 87 29.04 -34.07 3.04
C THR A 87 28.39 -35.12 3.93
N ASN A 88 28.12 -36.33 3.42
CA ASN A 88 27.50 -37.43 4.17
C ASN A 88 28.44 -38.63 4.42
N ASN A 89 29.66 -38.56 3.88
CA ASN A 89 30.72 -39.58 3.96
C ASN A 89 30.35 -40.92 3.29
N ASP A 90 29.57 -40.88 2.20
CA ASP A 90 29.24 -42.05 1.35
C ASP A 90 30.21 -42.25 0.17
N LYS A 91 31.18 -41.35 0.00
CA LYS A 91 32.18 -41.29 -1.07
C LYS A 91 31.63 -40.86 -2.43
N GLN A 92 30.45 -40.26 -2.47
CA GLN A 92 29.89 -39.59 -3.63
C GLN A 92 29.92 -38.08 -3.41
N ILE A 93 30.17 -37.32 -4.47
CA ILE A 93 30.12 -35.87 -4.38
C ILE A 93 28.66 -35.45 -4.43
N ASP A 94 28.25 -34.66 -3.44
CA ASP A 94 26.91 -34.10 -3.29
C ASP A 94 26.89 -32.56 -3.33
N LEU A 95 28.08 -31.95 -3.46
CA LEU A 95 28.23 -30.50 -3.47
C LEU A 95 29.26 -30.06 -4.51
N TRP A 96 28.81 -29.31 -5.51
CA TRP A 96 29.65 -28.74 -6.58
C TRP A 96 29.67 -27.23 -6.45
N CYS A 97 30.83 -26.64 -6.14
CA CYS A 97 30.98 -25.21 -5.93
C CYS A 97 31.86 -24.57 -7.00
N TYR A 98 31.48 -23.37 -7.42
CA TYR A 98 32.09 -22.62 -8.50
C TYR A 98 32.52 -21.23 -8.00
N TYR A 99 33.71 -20.82 -8.40
CA TYR A 99 34.34 -19.60 -7.92
C TYR A 99 34.60 -18.63 -9.07
N LEU A 100 34.59 -17.33 -8.79
CA LEU A 100 35.01 -16.26 -9.69
C LEU A 100 35.90 -15.30 -8.89
N GLY A 101 37.12 -15.05 -9.37
CA GLY A 101 38.10 -14.23 -8.63
C GLY A 101 38.39 -14.75 -7.21
N GLY A 102 38.34 -16.07 -7.01
CA GLY A 102 38.56 -16.71 -5.71
C GLY A 102 37.39 -16.63 -4.72
N VAL A 103 36.29 -15.95 -5.08
CA VAL A 103 35.05 -15.89 -4.28
C VAL A 103 34.08 -16.95 -4.79
N GLU A 104 33.44 -17.69 -3.89
CA GLU A 104 32.41 -18.64 -4.27
C GLU A 104 31.16 -17.91 -4.72
N VAL A 105 30.77 -18.13 -5.97
CA VAL A 105 29.65 -17.43 -6.61
C VAL A 105 28.44 -18.31 -6.84
N TYR A 106 28.64 -19.63 -6.91
CA TYR A 106 27.57 -20.54 -7.21
C TYR A 106 27.84 -21.95 -6.67
N ARG A 107 26.79 -22.69 -6.33
CA ARG A 107 26.88 -24.13 -6.08
C ARG A 107 25.61 -24.89 -6.43
N ASP A 108 25.82 -26.11 -6.90
CA ASP A 108 24.81 -27.16 -7.03
C ASP A 108 24.90 -28.08 -5.79
N ILE A 109 23.75 -28.51 -5.28
CA ILE A 109 23.63 -29.34 -4.07
C ILE A 109 22.70 -30.49 -4.39
N ASP A 110 23.15 -31.71 -4.10
CA ASP A 110 22.34 -32.92 -4.03
C ASP A 110 21.99 -33.15 -2.56
N SER A 111 20.80 -32.72 -2.15
CA SER A 111 20.42 -32.68 -0.74
C SER A 111 19.81 -33.98 -0.22
N ASP A 112 19.41 -34.89 -1.12
CA ASP A 112 18.86 -36.20 -0.80
C ASP A 112 19.82 -37.36 -1.11
N PHE A 113 20.99 -37.05 -1.67
CA PHE A 113 22.12 -37.94 -1.95
C PHE A 113 21.82 -39.01 -3.00
N ASN A 114 21.05 -38.66 -4.04
CA ASN A 114 20.68 -39.59 -5.10
C ASN A 114 21.56 -39.49 -6.37
N GLY A 115 22.55 -38.60 -6.34
CA GLY A 115 23.51 -38.36 -7.42
C GLY A 115 23.14 -37.21 -8.35
N LYS A 116 22.08 -36.46 -8.05
CA LYS A 116 21.64 -35.29 -8.83
C LYS A 116 21.41 -34.08 -7.95
N ALA A 117 21.73 -32.91 -8.47
CA ALA A 117 21.47 -31.68 -7.76
C ALA A 117 19.98 -31.33 -7.78
N ASP A 118 19.43 -31.07 -6.59
CA ASP A 118 18.04 -30.67 -6.35
C ASP A 118 17.95 -29.24 -5.76
N GLN A 119 19.09 -28.60 -5.49
CA GLN A 119 19.13 -27.21 -5.05
C GLN A 119 20.28 -26.43 -5.70
N TYR A 120 20.00 -25.16 -5.97
CA TYR A 120 20.91 -24.25 -6.68
C TYR A 120 21.07 -22.96 -5.90
N ARG A 121 22.31 -22.55 -5.60
CA ARG A 121 22.57 -21.33 -4.81
C ARG A 121 23.54 -20.40 -5.50
N TRP A 122 23.14 -19.14 -5.60
CA TRP A 122 24.00 -18.01 -5.93
C TRP A 122 24.51 -17.38 -4.65
N LEU A 123 25.78 -17.02 -4.66
CA LEU A 123 26.54 -16.60 -3.49
C LEU A 123 27.45 -15.43 -3.85
N GLY A 124 27.93 -14.73 -2.82
CA GLY A 124 28.93 -13.68 -2.96
C GLY A 124 28.48 -12.59 -3.94
N THR A 125 29.28 -12.35 -4.98
CA THR A 125 29.01 -11.31 -5.98
C THR A 125 27.97 -11.71 -7.03
N ALA A 126 27.54 -12.98 -7.08
CA ALA A 126 26.55 -13.45 -8.04
C ALA A 126 25.11 -13.45 -7.50
N GLY A 127 24.93 -13.05 -6.24
CA GLY A 127 23.62 -12.83 -5.63
C GLY A 127 23.39 -13.66 -4.37
N SER A 128 22.10 -13.80 -4.02
CA SER A 128 21.64 -14.48 -2.79
C SER A 128 20.59 -15.56 -3.04
N ARG A 129 20.19 -15.74 -4.30
CA ARG A 129 19.20 -16.72 -4.76
C ARG A 129 19.48 -18.14 -4.25
N TRP A 130 18.42 -18.80 -3.80
CA TRP A 130 18.39 -20.23 -3.46
C TRP A 130 17.15 -20.87 -4.09
N GLY A 131 17.35 -21.59 -5.19
CA GLY A 131 16.32 -22.34 -5.88
C GLY A 131 16.27 -23.80 -5.45
N ILE A 132 15.07 -24.37 -5.49
CA ILE A 132 14.78 -25.78 -5.25
C ILE A 132 14.18 -26.35 -6.53
N ASP A 133 14.63 -27.54 -6.92
CA ASP A 133 14.22 -28.31 -8.10
C ASP A 133 13.79 -29.68 -7.60
N LYS A 134 12.49 -29.90 -7.52
CA LYS A 134 11.92 -31.07 -6.84
C LYS A 134 11.80 -32.27 -7.77
N ASP A 135 11.71 -32.03 -9.07
CA ASP A 135 11.62 -33.09 -10.08
C ASP A 135 12.96 -33.37 -10.77
N GLU A 136 14.01 -32.63 -10.39
CA GLU A 136 15.40 -32.78 -10.82
C GLU A 136 15.55 -32.66 -12.34
N ASP A 137 14.74 -31.79 -12.93
CA ASP A 137 14.77 -31.53 -14.38
C ASP A 137 15.86 -30.54 -14.79
N GLY A 138 16.59 -29.97 -13.81
CA GLY A 138 17.61 -28.96 -14.00
C GLY A 138 17.08 -27.53 -13.94
N THR A 139 15.82 -27.33 -13.58
CA THR A 139 15.15 -26.03 -13.51
C THR A 139 14.67 -25.77 -12.10
N VAL A 140 14.89 -24.54 -11.60
CA VAL A 140 14.31 -24.12 -10.32
C VAL A 140 12.79 -24.19 -10.40
N ASP A 141 12.13 -24.93 -9.51
CA ASP A 141 10.68 -24.95 -9.32
C ASP A 141 10.19 -23.88 -8.35
N THR A 142 10.97 -23.58 -7.33
CA THR A 142 10.61 -22.59 -6.33
C THR A 142 11.82 -21.91 -5.71
N TRP A 143 11.66 -20.63 -5.39
CA TRP A 143 12.68 -19.86 -4.71
C TRP A 143 12.50 -19.93 -3.21
N LYS A 144 13.43 -20.61 -2.53
CA LYS A 144 13.53 -20.61 -1.06
C LYS A 144 14.09 -19.27 -0.54
N VAL A 145 15.01 -18.67 -1.29
CA VAL A 145 15.53 -17.32 -1.04
C VAL A 145 15.61 -16.58 -2.37
N ILE A 146 15.09 -15.37 -2.41
CA ILE A 146 15.28 -14.43 -3.53
C ILE A 146 15.00 -13.02 -3.02
N SER A 147 15.92 -12.09 -3.26
CA SER A 147 15.77 -10.67 -2.90
C SER A 147 14.74 -9.99 -3.79
N ALA A 148 14.30 -8.78 -3.42
CA ALA A 148 13.36 -8.02 -4.23
C ALA A 148 13.99 -7.67 -5.59
N GLU A 149 15.26 -7.27 -5.57
CA GLU A 149 16.09 -6.96 -6.73
C GLU A 149 16.20 -8.18 -7.65
N GLU A 150 16.61 -9.33 -7.12
CA GLU A 150 16.76 -10.57 -7.90
C GLU A 150 15.41 -11.09 -8.43
N SER A 151 14.29 -10.88 -7.71
CA SER A 151 12.95 -11.19 -8.22
C SER A 151 12.62 -10.36 -9.47
N THR A 152 12.96 -9.07 -9.47
CA THR A 152 12.77 -8.22 -10.66
C THR A 152 13.73 -8.57 -11.80
N GLN A 153 14.95 -9.01 -11.47
CA GLN A 153 15.90 -9.50 -12.46
C GLN A 153 15.37 -10.76 -13.16
N GLU A 154 14.90 -11.74 -12.40
CA GLU A 154 14.28 -12.97 -12.95
C GLU A 154 13.03 -12.66 -13.77
N LEU A 155 12.26 -11.64 -13.38
CA LEU A 155 11.09 -11.19 -14.12
C LEU A 155 11.46 -10.63 -15.51
N VAL A 156 12.48 -9.77 -15.59
CA VAL A 156 13.00 -9.28 -16.88
C VAL A 156 13.49 -10.43 -17.74
N HIS A 157 14.17 -11.43 -17.15
CA HIS A 157 14.59 -12.62 -17.88
C HIS A 157 13.39 -13.43 -18.40
N ALA A 158 12.36 -13.63 -17.57
CA ALA A 158 11.14 -14.34 -17.97
C ALA A 158 10.46 -13.66 -19.18
N ILE A 159 10.42 -12.33 -19.20
CA ILE A 159 9.87 -11.56 -20.32
C ILE A 159 10.77 -11.70 -21.56
N ALA A 160 12.08 -11.51 -21.41
CA ALA A 160 13.08 -11.61 -22.48
C ALA A 160 13.04 -12.98 -23.18
N THR A 161 12.90 -14.06 -22.42
CA THR A 161 12.86 -15.43 -22.93
C THR A 161 11.45 -15.95 -23.21
N LYS A 162 10.42 -15.14 -22.93
CA LYS A 162 9.00 -15.52 -23.04
C LYS A 162 8.67 -16.79 -22.24
N ASP A 163 9.25 -16.92 -21.06
CA ASP A 163 9.17 -18.10 -20.20
C ASP A 163 8.15 -17.88 -19.08
N SER A 164 6.91 -18.31 -19.34
CA SER A 164 5.79 -18.21 -18.40
C SER A 164 6.00 -19.06 -17.16
N GLN A 165 6.77 -20.16 -17.25
CA GLN A 165 7.08 -20.99 -16.09
C GLN A 165 8.07 -20.28 -15.17
N ARG A 166 9.10 -19.61 -15.72
CA ARG A 166 9.99 -18.76 -14.93
C ARG A 166 9.21 -17.64 -14.21
N PHE A 167 8.27 -16.99 -14.89
CA PHE A 167 7.40 -16.00 -14.24
C PHE A 167 6.53 -16.60 -13.13
N ALA A 168 5.86 -17.73 -13.40
CA ALA A 168 4.95 -18.36 -12.45
C ALA A 168 5.62 -18.70 -11.11
N ARG A 169 6.94 -18.97 -11.11
CA ARG A 169 7.73 -19.29 -9.91
C ARG A 169 8.11 -18.06 -9.07
N LEU A 170 7.95 -16.86 -9.62
CA LEU A 170 8.10 -15.59 -8.91
C LEU A 170 6.81 -15.16 -8.23
N LEU A 171 5.66 -15.69 -8.68
CA LEU A 171 4.35 -15.36 -8.13
C LEU A 171 4.18 -15.93 -6.73
N LEU A 172 3.43 -15.20 -5.89
CA LEU A 172 2.94 -15.73 -4.62
C LEU A 172 2.06 -16.96 -4.88
N SER A 173 2.44 -18.11 -4.33
CA SER A 173 1.66 -19.34 -4.51
C SER A 173 0.44 -19.36 -3.58
N SER A 174 -0.60 -20.12 -3.94
CA SER A 174 -1.77 -20.30 -3.07
C SER A 174 -1.41 -20.94 -1.72
N ALA A 175 -0.39 -21.81 -1.70
CA ALA A 175 0.11 -22.42 -0.46
C ALA A 175 0.86 -21.43 0.43
N GLU A 176 1.52 -20.42 -0.15
CA GLU A 176 2.16 -19.33 0.60
C GLU A 176 1.11 -18.32 1.06
N LEU A 177 0.15 -17.96 0.20
CA LEU A 177 -0.95 -17.07 0.56
C LEU A 177 -1.72 -17.59 1.78
N GLY A 178 -2.02 -18.89 1.83
CA GLY A 178 -2.66 -19.53 2.99
C GLY A 178 -1.83 -19.52 4.28
N LYS A 179 -0.51 -19.27 4.21
CA LYS A 179 0.37 -19.15 5.38
C LYS A 179 0.51 -17.72 5.90
N LEU A 180 0.07 -16.73 5.13
CA LEU A 180 0.15 -15.32 5.50
C LEU A 180 -0.93 -14.91 6.51
N ASN A 181 -1.88 -15.81 6.82
CA ASN A 181 -3.00 -15.58 7.75
C ASN A 181 -3.67 -14.24 7.51
N LEU A 182 -4.03 -13.98 6.26
CA LEU A 182 -4.65 -12.71 5.88
C LEU A 182 -6.16 -12.73 6.10
N SER A 183 -6.77 -11.55 6.22
CA SER A 183 -8.24 -11.42 6.20
C SER A 183 -8.83 -12.09 4.94
N ASP A 184 -10.03 -12.66 5.05
CA ASP A 184 -10.70 -13.32 3.92
C ASP A 184 -10.86 -12.37 2.72
N GLU A 185 -11.08 -11.09 2.99
CA GLU A 185 -11.20 -10.05 1.97
C GLU A 185 -9.87 -9.84 1.23
N LEU A 186 -8.78 -9.58 1.96
CA LEU A 186 -7.47 -9.33 1.35
C LEU A 186 -6.93 -10.58 0.66
N SER A 187 -7.11 -11.76 1.27
CA SER A 187 -6.81 -13.06 0.66
C SER A 187 -7.58 -13.25 -0.64
N GLY A 188 -8.87 -12.92 -0.67
CA GLY A 188 -9.69 -12.97 -1.88
C GLY A 188 -9.23 -12.00 -2.97
N ARG A 189 -8.85 -10.77 -2.60
CA ARG A 189 -8.29 -9.77 -3.52
C ARG A 189 -6.95 -10.22 -4.11
N LEU A 190 -6.04 -10.72 -3.28
CA LEU A 190 -4.74 -11.28 -3.69
C LEU A 190 -4.95 -12.49 -4.60
N GLY A 191 -5.87 -13.38 -4.26
CA GLY A 191 -6.20 -14.54 -5.09
C GLY A 191 -6.66 -14.15 -6.50
N ARG A 192 -7.48 -13.09 -6.64
CA ARG A 192 -7.86 -12.54 -7.95
C ARG A 192 -6.66 -11.97 -8.70
N LYS A 193 -5.87 -11.10 -8.06
CA LYS A 193 -4.65 -10.53 -8.66
C LYS A 193 -3.67 -11.60 -9.16
N LEU A 194 -3.49 -12.68 -8.41
CA LEU A 194 -2.61 -13.78 -8.81
C LEU A 194 -3.14 -14.58 -10.01
N ASN A 195 -4.47 -14.76 -10.08
CA ASN A 195 -5.10 -15.36 -11.27
C ASN A 195 -4.94 -14.47 -12.50
N ASP A 196 -5.14 -13.16 -12.32
CA ASP A 196 -4.94 -12.16 -13.37
C ASP A 196 -3.47 -12.16 -13.83
N ALA A 197 -2.51 -12.08 -12.90
CA ALA A 197 -1.07 -12.20 -13.14
C ALA A 197 -0.72 -13.40 -14.02
N LYS A 198 -1.20 -14.59 -13.63
CA LYS A 198 -0.94 -15.83 -14.34
C LYS A 198 -1.52 -15.83 -15.75
N SER A 199 -2.70 -15.24 -15.95
CA SER A 199 -3.39 -15.24 -17.25
C SER A 199 -2.93 -14.11 -18.19
N GLY A 200 -2.59 -12.94 -17.63
CA GLY A 200 -2.20 -11.73 -18.35
C GLY A 200 -0.77 -11.73 -18.86
N PHE A 201 0.15 -12.42 -18.17
CA PHE A 201 1.58 -12.41 -18.53
C PHE A 201 1.85 -12.84 -19.98
N ASP A 202 1.26 -13.95 -20.43
CA ASP A 202 1.44 -14.43 -21.80
C ASP A 202 0.90 -13.44 -22.83
N ALA A 203 -0.22 -12.79 -22.52
CA ALA A 203 -0.83 -11.79 -23.39
C ALA A 203 0.06 -10.54 -23.49
N MET A 204 0.61 -10.07 -22.36
CA MET A 204 1.54 -8.95 -22.30
C MET A 204 2.82 -9.26 -23.08
N VAL A 205 3.47 -10.39 -22.80
CA VAL A 205 4.73 -10.81 -23.44
C VAL A 205 4.60 -10.96 -24.95
N ARG A 206 3.42 -11.39 -25.44
CA ARG A 206 3.15 -11.49 -26.89
C ARG A 206 3.03 -10.13 -27.58
N LYS A 207 2.57 -9.10 -26.86
CA LYS A 207 2.34 -7.75 -27.42
C LYS A 207 3.57 -6.87 -27.36
N GLN A 208 4.37 -7.00 -26.30
CA GLN A 208 5.53 -6.15 -26.09
C GLN A 208 6.72 -6.52 -26.99
N THR A 209 7.56 -5.53 -27.30
CA THR A 209 8.79 -5.70 -28.11
C THR A 209 10.02 -5.04 -27.50
N ALA A 210 9.89 -4.38 -26.34
CA ALA A 210 10.95 -3.59 -25.73
C ALA A 210 12.00 -4.45 -24.99
N ILE A 211 11.54 -5.51 -24.31
CA ILE A 211 12.39 -6.47 -23.61
C ILE A 211 12.54 -7.69 -24.51
N GLY A 212 13.58 -7.68 -25.35
CA GLY A 212 13.95 -8.77 -26.24
C GLY A 212 14.92 -9.77 -25.61
N ALA A 213 15.39 -10.75 -26.38
CA ALA A 213 16.17 -11.87 -25.87
C ALA A 213 17.57 -11.48 -25.35
N GLY A 214 18.10 -10.33 -25.78
CA GLY A 214 19.36 -9.76 -25.32
C GLY A 214 19.19 -8.70 -24.24
N ALA A 215 17.96 -8.42 -23.80
CA ALA A 215 17.68 -7.43 -22.79
C ALA A 215 18.36 -7.77 -21.46
N LYS A 216 18.85 -6.74 -20.78
CA LYS A 216 19.56 -6.87 -19.50
C LYS A 216 18.84 -6.05 -18.45
N TRP A 217 18.58 -6.67 -17.30
CA TRP A 217 18.17 -5.94 -16.11
C TRP A 217 19.30 -4.99 -15.67
N GLN A 218 18.93 -3.79 -15.21
CA GLN A 218 19.87 -2.73 -14.84
C GLN A 218 19.73 -2.31 -13.37
N HIS A 219 18.50 -1.98 -12.95
CA HIS A 219 18.28 -1.43 -11.62
C HIS A 219 16.89 -1.76 -11.08
N PHE A 220 16.81 -1.87 -9.76
CA PHE A 220 15.56 -1.96 -9.01
C PHE A 220 15.24 -0.60 -8.42
N ILE A 221 14.00 -0.14 -8.58
CA ILE A 221 13.52 1.12 -8.05
C ILE A 221 12.26 0.84 -7.23
N ALA A 222 12.32 1.16 -5.94
CA ALA A 222 11.17 1.19 -5.05
C ALA A 222 11.43 2.17 -3.89
N SER A 223 10.36 2.61 -3.23
CA SER A 223 10.47 3.23 -1.91
C SER A 223 10.85 2.17 -0.86
N GLN A 224 11.16 2.56 0.37
CA GLN A 224 11.37 1.59 1.46
C GLN A 224 10.15 0.67 1.63
N PRO A 225 10.35 -0.62 1.98
CA PRO A 225 9.23 -1.53 2.14
C PRO A 225 8.40 -1.13 3.36
N GLY A 226 7.08 -1.11 3.20
CA GLY A 226 6.14 -0.91 4.29
C GLY A 226 5.87 -2.21 5.06
N ALA A 227 5.33 -2.08 6.26
CA ALA A 227 4.86 -3.20 7.08
C ALA A 227 3.34 -3.14 7.21
N VAL A 228 2.65 -4.17 6.74
CA VAL A 228 1.24 -4.41 7.04
C VAL A 228 1.21 -5.15 8.36
N THR A 229 0.60 -4.55 9.37
CA THR A 229 0.54 -5.09 10.73
C THR A 229 -0.90 -5.26 11.15
N GLN A 230 -1.15 -6.17 12.08
CA GLN A 230 -2.46 -6.40 12.67
C GLN A 230 -3.11 -5.10 13.17
N VAL A 231 -2.30 -4.19 13.74
CA VAL A 231 -2.76 -2.94 14.35
C VAL A 231 -3.19 -1.88 13.33
N VAL A 232 -2.67 -1.96 12.09
CA VAL A 232 -2.89 -0.93 11.06
C VAL A 232 -4.05 -1.29 10.13
N SER A 233 -4.31 -2.57 9.87
CA SER A 233 -5.37 -2.96 8.92
C SER A 233 -6.22 -4.16 9.32
N ASN A 234 -5.98 -4.82 10.45
CA ASN A 234 -6.57 -6.12 10.82
C ASN A 234 -6.41 -7.22 9.73
N ASP A 235 -5.57 -7.00 8.72
CA ASP A 235 -5.46 -7.89 7.57
C ASP A 235 -4.42 -8.99 7.71
N SER A 236 -3.60 -9.00 8.76
CA SER A 236 -2.66 -10.08 9.03
C SER A 236 -2.33 -10.18 10.52
N ASP A 237 -2.16 -11.41 11.01
CA ASP A 237 -1.70 -11.70 12.37
C ASP A 237 -0.17 -11.65 12.52
N GLN A 238 0.55 -11.29 11.45
CA GLN A 238 2.01 -11.15 11.42
C GLN A 238 2.41 -9.91 10.62
N ASP A 239 3.61 -9.39 10.87
CA ASP A 239 4.15 -8.28 10.10
C ASP A 239 4.48 -8.76 8.67
N LEU A 240 3.70 -8.29 7.69
CA LEU A 240 3.92 -8.56 6.29
C LEU A 240 4.67 -7.39 5.65
N LEU A 241 5.90 -7.65 5.19
CA LEU A 241 6.68 -6.64 4.48
C LEU A 241 6.30 -6.59 3.01
N VAL A 242 6.06 -5.37 2.51
CA VAL A 242 5.53 -5.11 1.18
C VAL A 242 6.27 -3.95 0.53
N TYR A 243 6.71 -4.13 -0.71
CA TYR A 243 7.02 -3.02 -1.60
C TYR A 243 5.82 -2.75 -2.51
N GLU A 244 5.36 -1.50 -2.54
CA GLU A 244 4.38 -1.00 -3.51
C GLU A 244 5.10 -0.26 -4.65
N ASN A 245 4.48 -0.24 -5.83
CA ASN A 245 4.94 0.54 -6.99
C ASN A 245 6.39 0.23 -7.43
N VAL A 246 6.79 -1.05 -7.41
CA VAL A 246 8.14 -1.48 -7.82
C VAL A 246 8.34 -1.31 -9.31
N VAL A 247 9.50 -0.79 -9.70
CA VAL A 247 9.92 -0.62 -11.09
C VAL A 247 11.28 -1.30 -11.29
N ALA A 248 11.44 -1.99 -12.42
CA ALA A 248 12.71 -2.51 -12.89
C ALA A 248 13.17 -1.72 -14.13
N MET A 249 14.38 -1.19 -14.10
CA MET A 249 15.02 -0.65 -15.29
C MET A 249 15.70 -1.76 -16.08
N PHE A 250 15.55 -1.72 -17.39
CA PHE A 250 16.23 -2.65 -18.29
C PHE A 250 16.88 -1.90 -19.45
N GLU A 251 17.91 -2.50 -20.02
CA GLU A 251 18.46 -2.16 -21.32
C GLU A 251 17.93 -3.19 -22.32
N GLY A 252 17.36 -2.74 -23.44
CA GLY A 252 16.83 -3.62 -24.48
C GLY A 252 17.94 -4.18 -25.39
N ASP A 253 17.53 -4.82 -26.49
CA ASP A 253 18.46 -5.47 -27.42
C ASP A 253 19.39 -4.47 -28.16
N VAL A 254 18.99 -3.20 -28.24
CA VAL A 254 19.81 -2.13 -28.82
C VAL A 254 20.56 -1.43 -27.69
N PRO A 255 21.91 -1.45 -27.68
CA PRO A 255 22.70 -0.80 -26.64
C PRO A 255 22.32 0.67 -26.47
N GLY A 256 22.14 1.09 -25.21
CA GLY A 256 21.69 2.45 -24.86
C GLY A 256 20.20 2.72 -25.07
N LYS A 257 19.40 1.77 -25.57
CA LYS A 257 17.93 1.85 -25.58
C LYS A 257 17.37 0.98 -24.48
N GLY A 258 17.08 1.61 -23.34
CA GLY A 258 16.41 0.98 -22.20
C GLY A 258 14.97 1.45 -22.00
N GLY A 259 14.34 0.93 -20.97
CA GLY A 259 13.00 1.30 -20.54
C GLY A 259 12.73 0.96 -19.08
N GLN A 260 11.53 1.29 -18.64
CA GLN A 260 11.02 0.97 -17.32
C GLN A 260 9.95 -0.13 -17.43
N LEU A 261 10.09 -1.14 -16.60
CA LEU A 261 9.10 -2.19 -16.39
C LEU A 261 8.46 -1.94 -15.02
N TYR A 262 7.18 -1.58 -15.01
CA TYR A 262 6.39 -1.56 -13.80
C TYR A 262 6.13 -3.00 -13.35
N VAL A 263 6.70 -3.37 -12.21
CA VAL A 263 6.58 -4.70 -11.62
C VAL A 263 5.32 -4.80 -10.75
N GLY A 264 4.87 -3.68 -10.18
CA GLY A 264 3.74 -3.62 -9.26
C GLY A 264 4.19 -3.89 -7.83
N THR A 265 3.55 -4.84 -7.17
CA THR A 265 3.73 -5.08 -5.73
C THR A 265 4.59 -6.32 -5.49
N LEU A 266 5.52 -6.22 -4.54
CA LEU A 266 6.27 -7.36 -4.01
C LEU A 266 5.92 -7.61 -2.55
N VAL A 267 5.61 -8.86 -2.22
CA VAL A 267 5.28 -9.30 -0.86
C VAL A 267 6.35 -10.27 -0.36
N ARG A 268 6.86 -10.06 0.85
CA ARG A 268 7.85 -10.96 1.43
C ARG A 268 7.18 -12.16 2.11
N VAL A 269 7.57 -13.36 1.69
CA VAL A 269 7.20 -14.62 2.35
C VAL A 269 8.46 -15.35 2.79
N GLY A 270 8.68 -15.42 4.10
CA GLY A 270 9.94 -15.93 4.66
C GLY A 270 11.14 -15.13 4.15
N ASN A 271 12.03 -15.78 3.39
CA ASN A 271 13.22 -15.16 2.80
C ASN A 271 13.10 -14.88 1.30
N ALA A 272 11.87 -14.86 0.78
CA ALA A 272 11.63 -14.79 -0.64
C ALA A 272 10.61 -13.69 -0.96
N TRP A 273 10.95 -12.80 -1.89
CA TRP A 273 10.05 -11.75 -2.36
C TRP A 273 9.22 -12.23 -3.55
N ARG A 274 7.89 -12.09 -3.45
CA ARG A 274 6.91 -12.61 -4.40
C ARG A 274 6.22 -11.50 -5.16
N VAL A 275 6.11 -11.66 -6.47
CA VAL A 275 5.31 -10.79 -7.33
C VAL A 275 3.83 -11.17 -7.17
N ILE A 276 2.93 -10.18 -7.18
CA ILE A 276 1.48 -10.42 -7.15
C ILE A 276 0.71 -9.82 -8.32
N ASP A 277 1.38 -9.01 -9.15
CA ASP A 277 0.76 -8.27 -10.25
C ASP A 277 1.24 -8.78 -11.63
N VAL A 278 0.45 -8.48 -12.67
CA VAL A 278 0.92 -8.57 -14.05
C VAL A 278 1.88 -7.40 -14.29
N PRO A 279 3.13 -7.65 -14.73
CA PRO A 279 4.04 -6.56 -15.06
C PRO A 279 3.59 -5.78 -16.29
N GLN A 280 3.88 -4.48 -16.32
CA GLN A 280 3.50 -3.57 -17.39
C GLN A 280 4.70 -2.76 -17.89
N LEU A 281 4.79 -2.55 -19.20
CA LEU A 281 5.76 -1.61 -19.75
C LEU A 281 5.22 -0.19 -19.65
N LEU A 282 6.09 0.72 -19.23
CA LEU A 282 5.77 2.13 -19.13
C LEU A 282 6.30 2.84 -20.38
N ASP A 283 5.48 3.68 -21.00
CA ASP A 283 5.94 4.56 -22.07
C ASP A 283 6.75 5.72 -21.47
N ASN A 284 7.89 6.03 -22.09
CA ASN A 284 8.86 7.03 -21.61
C ASN A 284 8.32 8.49 -21.55
N SER A 285 7.03 8.72 -21.83
CA SER A 285 6.34 10.01 -21.77
C SER A 285 5.50 10.22 -20.50
N GLU A 286 5.29 9.18 -19.70
CA GLU A 286 4.50 9.24 -18.48
C GLU A 286 5.41 9.02 -17.26
N GLY A 287 5.44 9.97 -16.34
CA GLY A 287 6.03 9.73 -15.04
C GLY A 287 5.25 8.60 -14.35
N VAL A 288 5.95 7.72 -13.63
CA VAL A 288 5.29 6.72 -12.78
C VAL A 288 4.51 7.45 -11.71
N ALA A 289 3.23 7.70 -11.94
CA ALA A 289 2.34 8.15 -10.89
C ALA A 289 2.37 7.09 -9.79
N GLN A 290 2.65 7.49 -8.54
CA GLN A 290 2.53 6.59 -7.40
C GLN A 290 1.07 6.13 -7.35
N THR A 291 0.82 4.90 -7.77
CA THR A 291 -0.54 4.35 -7.79
C THR A 291 -0.97 4.05 -6.36
N ALA A 292 -2.28 4.11 -6.11
CA ALA A 292 -2.85 3.64 -4.85
C ALA A 292 -2.48 2.16 -4.67
N GLY A 293 -1.58 1.89 -3.72
CA GLY A 293 -1.09 0.55 -3.46
C GLY A 293 -2.18 -0.36 -2.93
N LEU A 294 -2.05 -1.67 -3.17
CA LEU A 294 -2.99 -2.68 -2.65
C LEU A 294 -3.08 -2.64 -1.12
N PHE A 295 -1.94 -2.44 -0.47
CA PHE A 295 -1.78 -2.52 0.98
C PHE A 295 -1.70 -1.15 1.66
N PHE A 296 -1.17 -0.14 0.96
CA PHE A 296 -0.96 1.21 1.51
C PHE A 296 -1.70 2.22 0.64
N SER A 297 -2.98 2.40 0.93
CA SER A 297 -3.81 3.44 0.30
C SER A 297 -3.93 4.64 1.24
N ALA A 298 -3.57 5.83 0.77
CA ALA A 298 -3.94 7.07 1.45
C ALA A 298 -5.46 7.30 1.25
N PRO A 299 -6.18 7.87 2.23
CA PRO A 299 -7.56 8.29 2.03
C PRO A 299 -7.63 9.28 0.86
N GLY A 300 -8.36 8.91 -0.21
CA GLY A 300 -8.50 9.73 -1.42
C GLY A 300 -7.56 9.38 -2.59
N ALA A 301 -6.74 8.32 -2.48
CA ALA A 301 -6.01 7.80 -3.64
C ALA A 301 -6.96 6.97 -4.54
N VAL A 302 -7.18 7.43 -5.76
CA VAL A 302 -7.98 6.72 -6.77
C VAL A 302 -7.29 5.39 -7.09
N PRO A 303 -7.94 4.22 -6.94
CA PRO A 303 -7.42 2.97 -7.46
C PRO A 303 -7.32 3.09 -8.98
N ASN A 304 -6.11 2.96 -9.55
CA ASN A 304 -6.02 2.86 -11.00
C ASN A 304 -6.69 1.54 -11.43
N LEU A 305 -7.65 1.66 -12.33
CA LEU A 305 -8.29 0.53 -12.99
C LEU A 305 -7.20 -0.40 -13.55
N PRO A 306 -7.33 -1.73 -13.44
CA PRO A 306 -6.47 -2.62 -14.21
C PRO A 306 -6.63 -2.28 -15.69
N ALA A 307 -5.56 -1.81 -16.33
CA ALA A 307 -5.46 -1.64 -17.78
C ALA A 307 -5.45 -2.99 -18.55
N GLU A 308 -5.95 -4.06 -17.93
CA GLU A 308 -6.22 -5.34 -18.58
C GLU A 308 -7.72 -5.51 -18.77
N ASN A 309 -8.24 -4.76 -19.74
CA ASN A 309 -9.27 -5.20 -20.69
C ASN A 309 -9.48 -4.16 -21.80
N ALA A 310 -8.40 -3.52 -22.28
CA ALA A 310 -8.41 -2.60 -23.42
C ALA A 310 -8.55 -3.32 -24.79
N ALA A 311 -9.34 -4.39 -24.82
CA ALA A 311 -9.90 -4.99 -26.02
C ALA A 311 -11.41 -5.13 -25.83
N GLY A 312 -12.07 -3.99 -25.59
CA GLY A 312 -13.51 -3.94 -25.37
C GLY A 312 -14.02 -2.51 -25.53
N ASN A 313 -14.48 -2.21 -26.75
CA ASN A 313 -15.25 -1.02 -27.13
C ASN A 313 -14.43 0.27 -27.34
N GLU A 314 -14.04 0.55 -28.60
CA GLU A 314 -13.44 1.81 -29.06
C GLU A 314 -14.22 3.05 -28.57
N SER A 315 -15.53 2.90 -28.33
CA SER A 315 -16.39 3.92 -27.74
C SER A 315 -16.02 4.24 -26.28
N MET A 316 -15.68 3.25 -25.46
CA MET A 316 -15.29 3.46 -24.06
C MET A 316 -13.94 4.18 -23.96
N GLN A 317 -12.96 3.79 -24.79
CA GLN A 317 -11.67 4.48 -24.85
C GLN A 317 -11.82 5.95 -25.26
N LYS A 318 -12.71 6.24 -26.22
CA LYS A 318 -13.02 7.62 -26.61
C LYS A 318 -13.67 8.41 -25.48
N LEU A 319 -14.57 7.81 -24.71
CA LEU A 319 -15.21 8.47 -23.57
C LEU A 319 -14.20 8.74 -22.44
N VAL A 320 -13.29 7.82 -22.15
CA VAL A 320 -12.21 8.05 -21.18
C VAL A 320 -11.27 9.17 -21.64
N ALA A 321 -10.84 9.17 -22.90
CA ALA A 321 -10.03 10.28 -23.44
C ALA A 321 -10.76 11.62 -23.43
N GLN A 322 -12.09 11.63 -23.61
CA GLN A 322 -12.91 12.83 -23.45
C GLN A 322 -12.94 13.30 -21.99
N MET A 323 -13.00 12.37 -21.03
CA MET A 323 -12.93 12.68 -19.60
C MET A 323 -11.64 13.41 -19.25
N GLU A 324 -10.49 12.84 -19.63
CA GLU A 324 -9.16 13.42 -19.38
C GLU A 324 -9.03 14.82 -19.98
N ALA A 325 -9.54 15.01 -21.20
CA ALA A 325 -9.53 16.31 -21.86
C ALA A 325 -10.43 17.35 -21.16
N ILE A 326 -11.54 16.92 -20.53
CA ILE A 326 -12.40 17.80 -19.74
C ILE A 326 -11.71 18.17 -18.42
N GLU A 327 -11.07 17.21 -17.75
CA GLU A 327 -10.34 17.43 -16.50
C GLU A 327 -9.19 18.42 -16.66
N GLU A 328 -8.42 18.32 -17.75
CA GLU A 328 -7.37 19.30 -18.03
C GLU A 328 -7.94 20.70 -18.31
N LYS A 329 -9.10 20.79 -18.97
CA LYS A 329 -9.79 22.07 -19.16
C LYS A 329 -10.31 22.64 -17.84
N LEU A 330 -10.86 21.81 -16.95
CA LEU A 330 -11.32 22.20 -15.62
C LEU A 330 -10.18 22.80 -14.80
N ARG A 331 -9.00 22.16 -14.84
CA ARG A 331 -7.78 22.65 -14.17
C ARG A 331 -7.35 24.05 -14.64
N LEU A 332 -7.59 24.35 -15.91
CA LEU A 332 -7.23 25.63 -16.54
C LEU A 332 -8.34 26.68 -16.52
N ALA A 333 -9.58 26.28 -16.19
CA ALA A 333 -10.74 27.14 -16.22
C ALA A 333 -10.67 28.24 -15.15
N LYS A 334 -10.97 29.47 -15.55
CA LYS A 334 -10.86 30.65 -14.67
C LYS A 334 -12.20 31.26 -14.28
N SER A 335 -13.28 30.93 -14.99
CA SER A 335 -14.62 31.45 -14.72
C SER A 335 -15.54 30.35 -14.22
N ASP A 336 -16.42 30.69 -13.27
CA ASP A 336 -17.37 29.73 -12.71
C ASP A 336 -18.36 29.22 -13.77
N ALA A 337 -18.69 30.06 -14.77
CA ALA A 337 -19.54 29.65 -15.89
C ALA A 337 -18.88 28.59 -16.78
N ASP A 338 -17.57 28.73 -17.06
CA ASP A 338 -16.82 27.73 -17.85
C ASP A 338 -16.71 26.43 -17.05
N LYS A 339 -16.41 26.51 -15.75
CA LYS A 339 -16.36 25.34 -14.86
C LYS A 339 -17.69 24.60 -14.81
N ALA A 340 -18.80 25.33 -14.62
CA ALA A 340 -20.13 24.74 -14.61
C ALA A 340 -20.46 24.02 -15.93
N SER A 341 -20.10 24.60 -17.08
CA SER A 341 -20.28 23.96 -18.39
C SER A 341 -19.41 22.71 -18.53
N LEU A 342 -18.16 22.75 -18.07
CA LEU A 342 -17.23 21.63 -18.15
C LEU A 342 -17.66 20.47 -17.22
N HIS A 343 -18.15 20.75 -16.02
CA HIS A 343 -18.73 19.72 -15.15
C HIS A 343 -20.02 19.13 -15.72
N ASP A 344 -20.84 19.93 -16.43
CA ASP A 344 -22.00 19.41 -17.15
C ASP A 344 -21.59 18.43 -18.26
N ASP A 345 -20.54 18.74 -19.00
CA ASP A 345 -19.96 17.84 -20.00
C ASP A 345 -19.32 16.60 -19.35
N GLN A 346 -18.61 16.76 -18.24
CA GLN A 346 -18.04 15.67 -17.45
C GLN A 346 -19.13 14.68 -17.02
N ALA A 347 -20.25 15.18 -16.51
CA ALA A 347 -21.38 14.37 -16.10
C ALA A 347 -22.02 13.62 -17.28
N LYS A 348 -22.12 14.23 -18.48
CA LYS A 348 -22.61 13.53 -19.69
C LYS A 348 -21.69 12.39 -20.11
N VAL A 349 -20.38 12.58 -20.01
CA VAL A 349 -19.42 11.51 -20.33
C VAL A 349 -19.55 10.37 -19.32
N LEU A 350 -19.71 10.65 -18.02
CA LEU A 350 -19.96 9.62 -17.01
C LEU A 350 -21.28 8.89 -17.26
N GLU A 351 -22.35 9.59 -17.61
CA GLU A 351 -23.64 8.97 -18.01
C GLU A 351 -23.47 8.03 -19.21
N ALA A 352 -22.65 8.43 -20.19
CA ALA A 352 -22.33 7.59 -21.34
C ALA A 352 -21.49 6.37 -20.95
N LEU A 353 -20.50 6.52 -20.05
CA LEU A 353 -19.70 5.41 -19.52
C LEU A 353 -20.57 4.40 -18.76
N ILE A 354 -21.49 4.87 -17.92
CA ILE A 354 -22.47 4.01 -17.22
C ILE A 354 -23.34 3.24 -18.23
N SER A 355 -23.82 3.93 -19.28
CA SER A 355 -24.69 3.32 -20.30
C SER A 355 -23.96 2.32 -21.19
N ASN A 356 -22.65 2.46 -21.36
CA ASN A 356 -21.80 1.59 -22.18
C ASN A 356 -21.01 0.55 -21.36
N ALA A 357 -21.22 0.50 -20.05
CA ALA A 357 -20.61 -0.48 -19.17
C ALA A 357 -20.97 -1.91 -19.61
N ARG A 358 -19.99 -2.82 -19.52
CA ARG A 358 -20.12 -4.22 -19.96
C ARG A 358 -21.00 -5.03 -19.03
N ASP A 359 -20.99 -4.69 -17.75
CA ASP A 359 -21.75 -5.37 -16.71
C ASP A 359 -22.12 -4.41 -15.56
N ALA A 360 -22.89 -4.93 -14.61
CA ALA A 360 -23.37 -4.17 -13.46
C ALA A 360 -22.26 -3.71 -12.51
N ASN A 361 -21.12 -4.40 -12.47
CA ASN A 361 -19.99 -4.02 -11.61
C ASN A 361 -19.28 -2.80 -12.21
N GLU A 362 -18.97 -2.83 -13.51
CA GLU A 362 -18.39 -1.69 -14.23
C GLU A 362 -19.34 -0.48 -14.20
N ALA A 363 -20.65 -0.69 -14.38
CA ALA A 363 -21.64 0.38 -14.23
C ALA A 363 -21.63 0.96 -12.81
N SER A 364 -21.55 0.11 -11.78
CA SER A 364 -21.49 0.57 -10.37
C SER A 364 -20.26 1.42 -10.09
N MET A 365 -19.10 1.09 -10.67
CA MET A 365 -17.88 1.90 -10.54
C MET A 365 -18.08 3.30 -11.13
N TRP A 366 -18.63 3.40 -12.34
CA TRP A 366 -18.89 4.69 -12.98
C TRP A 366 -20.00 5.49 -12.26
N ILE A 367 -21.00 4.82 -11.68
CA ILE A 367 -22.03 5.47 -10.86
C ILE A 367 -21.41 6.10 -9.61
N ARG A 368 -20.49 5.39 -8.93
CA ARG A 368 -19.78 5.93 -7.76
C ARG A 368 -18.94 7.15 -8.14
N GLN A 369 -18.14 7.02 -9.20
CA GLN A 369 -17.35 8.13 -9.73
C GLN A 369 -18.22 9.34 -10.08
N MET A 370 -19.35 9.12 -10.76
CA MET A 370 -20.30 10.18 -11.10
C MET A 370 -20.85 10.88 -9.85
N ALA A 371 -21.22 10.10 -8.83
CA ALA A 371 -21.76 10.66 -7.61
C ALA A 371 -20.73 11.54 -6.88
N GLU A 372 -19.50 11.05 -6.71
CA GLU A 372 -18.40 11.77 -6.06
C GLU A 372 -17.99 13.02 -6.84
N THR A 373 -17.80 12.89 -8.15
CA THR A 373 -17.40 14.01 -9.02
C THR A 373 -18.44 15.14 -8.97
N ILE A 374 -19.72 14.80 -9.06
CA ILE A 374 -20.79 15.79 -8.98
C ILE A 374 -20.88 16.40 -7.57
N SER A 375 -20.80 15.57 -6.53
CA SER A 375 -20.81 16.01 -5.12
C SER A 375 -19.69 17.02 -4.86
N ALA A 376 -18.45 16.69 -5.24
CA ALA A 376 -17.29 17.56 -5.10
C ALA A 376 -17.44 18.89 -5.86
N ALA A 377 -17.91 18.86 -7.11
CA ALA A 377 -18.15 20.07 -7.90
C ALA A 377 -19.24 20.96 -7.28
N ILE A 378 -20.26 20.36 -6.65
CA ILE A 378 -21.28 21.11 -5.89
C ILE A 378 -20.66 21.76 -4.65
N HIS A 379 -19.85 21.04 -3.85
CA HIS A 379 -19.19 21.62 -2.68
C HIS A 379 -18.22 22.75 -3.03
N GLY A 380 -17.57 22.66 -4.20
CA GLY A 380 -16.75 23.73 -4.76
C GLY A 380 -17.54 24.97 -5.21
N GLY A 381 -18.87 24.88 -5.30
CA GLY A 381 -19.73 25.94 -5.85
C GLY A 381 -19.67 26.03 -7.38
N GLU A 382 -19.13 25.00 -8.04
CA GLU A 382 -18.81 25.00 -9.46
C GLU A 382 -19.92 24.35 -10.31
N PHE A 383 -20.84 23.58 -9.70
CA PHE A 383 -21.86 22.84 -10.45
C PHE A 383 -23.23 22.69 -9.74
N GLU A 384 -23.94 23.80 -9.47
CA GLU A 384 -25.28 23.78 -8.83
C GLU A 384 -26.28 22.85 -9.54
N GLY A 385 -26.27 22.82 -10.89
CA GLY A 385 -27.14 21.95 -11.70
C GLY A 385 -26.89 20.45 -11.51
N GLY A 386 -25.74 20.08 -10.92
CA GLY A 386 -25.37 18.71 -10.60
C GLY A 386 -26.33 18.04 -9.62
N LEU A 387 -26.95 18.79 -8.70
CA LEU A 387 -27.82 18.20 -7.68
C LEU A 387 -29.03 17.47 -8.30
N ALA A 388 -29.60 18.03 -9.37
CA ALA A 388 -30.71 17.40 -10.09
C ALA A 388 -30.28 16.13 -10.85
N ARG A 389 -29.01 16.05 -11.29
CA ARG A 389 -28.43 14.83 -11.90
C ARG A 389 -28.23 13.75 -10.83
N LEU A 390 -27.68 14.13 -9.68
CA LEU A 390 -27.49 13.24 -8.53
C LEU A 390 -28.82 12.66 -8.02
N ASP A 391 -29.87 13.49 -7.98
CA ASP A 391 -31.23 13.05 -7.63
C ASP A 391 -31.82 12.06 -8.65
N ARG A 392 -31.54 12.23 -9.95
CA ARG A 392 -31.93 11.25 -10.97
C ARG A 392 -31.14 9.96 -10.84
N LEU A 393 -29.84 10.07 -10.59
CA LEU A 393 -28.92 8.93 -10.44
C LEU A 393 -29.34 8.06 -9.25
N ARG A 394 -29.58 8.63 -8.07
CA ARG A 394 -30.01 7.83 -6.90
C ARG A 394 -31.35 7.13 -7.13
N ARG A 395 -32.26 7.72 -7.93
CA ARG A 395 -33.57 7.13 -8.26
C ARG A 395 -33.51 6.08 -9.37
N SER A 396 -32.44 6.06 -10.18
CA SER A 396 -32.28 5.08 -11.27
C SER A 396 -31.62 3.78 -10.81
N ILE A 397 -31.02 3.75 -9.61
CA ILE A 397 -30.37 2.57 -9.07
C ILE A 397 -31.44 1.50 -8.76
N PRO A 398 -31.29 0.28 -9.28
CA PRO A 398 -32.22 -0.81 -8.99
C PRO A 398 -32.26 -1.12 -7.49
N GLY A 399 -33.45 -1.30 -6.91
CA GLY A 399 -33.63 -1.54 -5.47
C GLY A 399 -32.97 -2.81 -4.92
N ALA A 400 -32.45 -3.69 -5.78
CA ALA A 400 -31.64 -4.84 -5.39
C ALA A 400 -30.19 -4.46 -5.02
N ASN A 401 -29.67 -3.33 -5.51
CA ASN A 401 -28.32 -2.86 -5.20
C ASN A 401 -28.37 -1.79 -4.10
N LYS A 402 -28.66 -2.23 -2.87
CA LYS A 402 -28.87 -1.36 -1.72
C LYS A 402 -27.62 -0.57 -1.34
N ASP A 403 -26.42 -1.15 -1.48
CA ASP A 403 -25.18 -0.49 -1.09
C ASP A 403 -24.83 0.66 -2.04
N LEU A 404 -25.03 0.47 -3.34
CA LEU A 404 -24.85 1.56 -4.30
C LEU A 404 -25.92 2.65 -4.13
N ALA A 405 -27.18 2.26 -3.85
CA ALA A 405 -28.25 3.20 -3.56
C ALA A 405 -27.96 4.01 -2.29
N ALA A 406 -27.43 3.37 -1.25
CA ALA A 406 -27.02 4.02 -0.02
C ALA A 406 -25.92 5.05 -0.28
N PHE A 407 -24.86 4.66 -0.99
CA PHE A 407 -23.76 5.54 -1.36
C PHE A 407 -24.22 6.81 -2.09
N VAL A 408 -24.97 6.66 -3.19
CA VAL A 408 -25.40 7.83 -3.99
C VAL A 408 -26.43 8.67 -3.22
N THR A 409 -27.26 8.06 -2.37
CA THR A 409 -28.20 8.80 -1.52
C THR A 409 -27.46 9.61 -0.45
N PHE A 410 -26.42 9.06 0.16
CA PHE A 410 -25.59 9.77 1.12
C PHE A 410 -24.84 10.95 0.46
N GLU A 411 -24.26 10.74 -0.73
CA GLU A 411 -23.66 11.81 -1.52
C GLU A 411 -24.67 12.91 -1.86
N TYR A 412 -25.89 12.54 -2.24
CA TYR A 412 -26.96 13.50 -2.49
C TYR A 412 -27.33 14.34 -1.25
N ILE A 413 -27.46 13.72 -0.08
CA ILE A 413 -27.78 14.43 1.16
C ILE A 413 -26.70 15.47 1.49
N ASN A 414 -25.42 15.09 1.35
CA ASN A 414 -24.30 15.99 1.64
C ASN A 414 -24.14 17.10 0.59
N ALA A 415 -24.38 16.80 -0.68
CA ALA A 415 -24.37 17.80 -1.75
C ALA A 415 -25.53 18.80 -1.61
N ASP A 416 -26.75 18.33 -1.32
CA ASP A 416 -27.92 19.20 -1.06
C ASP A 416 -27.66 20.14 0.12
N TYR A 417 -27.13 19.60 1.23
CA TYR A 417 -26.77 20.40 2.39
C TYR A 417 -25.71 21.46 2.05
N GLY A 418 -24.61 21.06 1.41
CA GLY A 418 -23.52 21.97 1.03
C GLY A 418 -24.00 23.09 0.12
N LEU A 419 -24.79 22.76 -0.91
CA LEU A 419 -25.34 23.74 -1.84
C LEU A 419 -26.28 24.74 -1.15
N LYS A 420 -27.13 24.28 -0.24
CA LYS A 420 -28.03 25.17 0.52
C LYS A 420 -27.26 26.15 1.39
N LEU A 421 -26.15 25.74 1.98
CA LEU A 421 -25.30 26.60 2.82
C LEU A 421 -24.54 27.67 2.03
N GLN A 422 -24.28 27.45 0.74
CA GLN A 422 -23.62 28.44 -0.12
C GLN A 422 -24.52 29.65 -0.43
N LYS A 423 -25.83 29.58 -0.14
CA LYS A 423 -26.77 30.67 -0.45
C LYS A 423 -26.57 31.85 0.51
N PRO A 424 -26.52 33.11 0.02
CA PRO A 424 -26.30 34.28 0.86
C PRO A 424 -27.31 34.46 2.01
N GLU A 425 -28.55 33.98 1.82
CA GLU A 425 -29.63 34.04 2.82
C GLU A 425 -29.97 32.66 3.40
N ALA A 426 -28.96 31.80 3.54
CA ALA A 426 -29.12 30.47 4.11
C ALA A 426 -29.62 30.54 5.57
N ASP A 427 -30.78 29.95 5.83
CA ASP A 427 -31.26 29.67 7.19
C ASP A 427 -30.55 28.41 7.70
N PHE A 428 -29.38 28.61 8.33
CA PHE A 428 -28.52 27.54 8.82
C PHE A 428 -29.26 26.55 9.73
N ALA A 429 -30.12 27.03 10.62
CA ALA A 429 -30.85 26.19 11.55
C ALA A 429 -31.84 25.28 10.81
N LYS A 430 -32.61 25.84 9.89
CA LYS A 430 -33.57 25.08 9.08
C LYS A 430 -32.88 24.10 8.12
N ILE A 431 -31.76 24.49 7.53
CA ILE A 431 -30.98 23.62 6.63
C ILE A 431 -30.38 22.45 7.42
N GLN A 432 -29.86 22.70 8.62
CA GLN A 432 -29.36 21.67 9.51
C GLN A 432 -30.47 20.71 9.95
N GLU A 433 -31.65 21.22 10.35
CA GLU A 433 -32.81 20.40 10.70
C GLU A 433 -33.21 19.47 9.54
N GLN A 434 -33.22 19.98 8.31
CA GLN A 434 -33.49 19.18 7.11
C GLN A 434 -32.43 18.09 6.87
N LYS A 435 -31.14 18.40 7.05
CA LYS A 435 -30.06 17.41 6.93
C LYS A 435 -30.21 16.30 7.98
N ILE A 436 -30.43 16.67 9.24
CA ILE A 436 -30.60 15.69 10.33
C ILE A 436 -31.80 14.79 10.09
N LYS A 437 -32.92 15.34 9.60
CA LYS A 437 -34.06 14.53 9.20
C LYS A 437 -33.69 13.57 8.06
N ALA A 438 -33.03 14.06 7.01
CA ALA A 438 -32.62 13.23 5.87
C ALA A 438 -31.65 12.10 6.28
N LEU A 439 -30.68 12.37 7.14
CA LEU A 439 -29.77 11.36 7.67
C LEU A 439 -30.49 10.35 8.56
N THR A 440 -31.48 10.79 9.35
CA THR A 440 -32.30 9.88 10.16
C THR A 440 -33.11 8.92 9.29
N ASP A 441 -33.76 9.45 8.25
CA ASP A 441 -34.52 8.65 7.28
C ASP A 441 -33.57 7.70 6.51
N PHE A 442 -32.39 8.18 6.13
CA PHE A 442 -31.35 7.39 5.47
C PHE A 442 -30.88 6.20 6.30
N VAL A 443 -30.54 6.42 7.57
CA VAL A 443 -30.12 5.35 8.49
C VAL A 443 -31.25 4.34 8.73
N ALA A 444 -32.50 4.78 8.73
CA ALA A 444 -33.64 3.86 8.84
C ALA A 444 -33.82 2.99 7.59
N GLU A 445 -33.52 3.53 6.40
CA GLU A 445 -33.63 2.83 5.12
C GLU A 445 -32.42 1.91 4.85
N TYR A 446 -31.21 2.33 5.23
CA TYR A 446 -29.94 1.65 4.94
C TYR A 446 -29.12 1.33 6.21
N PRO A 447 -29.68 0.67 7.24
CA PRO A 447 -29.08 0.60 8.58
C PRO A 447 -27.69 -0.07 8.69
N THR A 448 -27.30 -0.83 7.67
CA THR A 448 -26.04 -1.61 7.62
C THR A 448 -25.11 -1.17 6.49
N ALA A 449 -25.47 -0.15 5.70
CA ALA A 449 -24.57 0.37 4.66
C ALA A 449 -23.38 1.10 5.29
N ASP A 450 -22.21 1.08 4.66
CA ASP A 450 -21.00 1.70 5.19
C ASP A 450 -21.21 3.21 5.46
N GLU A 451 -21.97 3.89 4.60
CA GLU A 451 -22.28 5.31 4.76
C GLU A 451 -23.19 5.59 5.97
N SER A 452 -23.94 4.58 6.45
CA SER A 452 -24.75 4.74 7.66
C SER A 452 -23.90 4.90 8.91
N ALA A 453 -22.66 4.38 8.95
CA ALA A 453 -21.75 4.67 10.04
C ALA A 453 -21.47 6.19 10.11
N LYS A 454 -21.14 6.81 8.96
CA LYS A 454 -20.88 8.25 8.85
C LYS A 454 -22.13 9.08 9.16
N ALA A 455 -23.29 8.68 8.63
CA ALA A 455 -24.56 9.34 8.94
C ALA A 455 -24.90 9.29 10.43
N MET A 456 -24.68 8.16 11.10
CA MET A 456 -24.87 8.03 12.55
C MET A 456 -23.88 8.88 13.35
N MET A 457 -22.64 9.05 12.88
CA MET A 457 -21.67 9.97 13.50
C MET A 457 -22.16 11.43 13.43
N ASP A 458 -22.64 11.88 12.26
CA ASP A 458 -23.24 13.21 12.09
C ASP A 458 -24.46 13.42 13.00
N LEU A 459 -25.33 12.41 13.13
CA LEU A 459 -26.48 12.44 14.03
C LEU A 459 -26.06 12.53 15.50
N ALA A 460 -25.04 11.76 15.90
CA ALA A 460 -24.50 11.79 17.25
C ALA A 460 -23.90 13.16 17.58
N LEU A 461 -23.14 13.73 16.65
CA LEU A 461 -22.53 15.04 16.81
C LEU A 461 -23.57 16.16 16.92
N SER A 462 -24.68 16.08 16.15
CA SER A 462 -25.81 17.01 16.33
C SER A 462 -26.36 16.97 17.76
N LYS A 463 -26.47 15.76 18.34
CA LYS A 463 -26.91 15.58 19.72
C LYS A 463 -25.93 16.14 20.74
N GLU A 464 -24.63 16.08 20.49
CA GLU A 464 -23.66 16.78 21.32
C GLU A 464 -23.84 18.30 21.28
N PHE A 465 -24.06 18.90 20.10
CA PHE A 465 -24.31 20.34 19.98
C PHE A 465 -25.62 20.78 20.63
N GLU A 466 -26.62 19.89 20.70
CA GLU A 466 -27.87 20.10 21.43
C GLU A 466 -27.71 19.90 22.95
N ASN A 467 -26.51 19.54 23.45
CA ASN A 467 -26.23 19.13 24.83
C ASN A 467 -27.05 17.90 25.28
N GLU A 468 -27.44 17.03 24.34
CA GLU A 468 -28.13 15.76 24.59
C GLU A 468 -27.13 14.58 24.63
N ASP A 469 -26.12 14.64 25.50
CA ASP A 469 -25.01 13.67 25.54
C ASP A 469 -25.46 12.21 25.58
N LYS A 470 -26.55 11.90 26.31
CA LYS A 470 -27.11 10.54 26.35
C LYS A 470 -27.62 10.07 25.00
N ALA A 471 -28.22 10.96 24.22
CA ALA A 471 -28.68 10.66 22.87
C ALA A 471 -27.50 10.53 21.90
N ALA A 472 -26.47 11.36 22.06
CA ALA A 472 -25.22 11.24 21.31
C ALA A 472 -24.53 9.88 21.57
N VAL A 473 -24.35 9.51 22.83
CA VAL A 473 -23.80 8.20 23.24
C VAL A 473 -24.62 7.04 22.68
N ALA A 474 -25.95 7.16 22.62
CA ALA A 474 -26.80 6.13 22.01
C ALA A 474 -26.53 5.97 20.50
N TRP A 475 -26.30 7.06 19.77
CA TRP A 475 -25.92 6.98 18.35
C TRP A 475 -24.50 6.43 18.16
N TYR A 476 -23.52 6.88 18.93
CA TYR A 476 -22.16 6.31 18.91
C TYR A 476 -22.18 4.82 19.24
N GLY A 477 -23.01 4.39 20.19
CA GLY A 477 -23.19 2.99 20.54
C GLY A 477 -23.73 2.16 19.37
N LYS A 478 -24.64 2.72 18.56
CA LYS A 478 -25.12 2.06 17.32
C LYS A 478 -24.00 1.92 16.29
N VAL A 479 -23.15 2.94 16.14
CA VAL A 479 -21.98 2.86 15.24
C VAL A 479 -21.08 1.70 15.66
N ILE A 480 -20.72 1.63 16.93
CA ILE A 480 -19.86 0.55 17.47
C ILE A 480 -20.51 -0.83 17.30
N ALA A 481 -21.80 -0.94 17.58
CA ALA A 481 -22.52 -2.21 17.51
C ALA A 481 -22.65 -2.75 16.08
N ASN A 482 -22.88 -1.86 15.11
CA ASN A 482 -23.17 -2.26 13.72
C ASN A 482 -21.94 -2.21 12.81
N PHE A 483 -20.91 -1.45 13.16
CA PHE A 483 -19.74 -1.17 12.31
C PHE A 483 -18.42 -1.31 13.09
N ALA A 484 -18.31 -2.33 13.96
CA ALA A 484 -17.22 -2.46 14.94
C ALA A 484 -15.79 -2.33 14.38
N SER A 485 -15.57 -2.70 13.11
CA SER A 485 -14.27 -2.63 12.43
C SER A 485 -14.02 -1.33 11.67
N SER A 486 -14.97 -0.39 11.63
CA SER A 486 -14.85 0.84 10.85
C SER A 486 -14.08 1.94 11.60
N PRO A 487 -13.44 2.89 10.89
CA PRO A 487 -12.83 4.08 11.50
C PRO A 487 -13.82 4.88 12.35
N GLU A 488 -15.08 4.96 11.92
CA GLU A 488 -16.16 5.63 12.65
C GLU A 488 -16.42 4.96 14.00
N ALA A 489 -16.36 3.62 14.09
CA ALA A 489 -16.51 2.94 15.38
C ALA A 489 -15.35 3.25 16.34
N GLN A 490 -14.11 3.34 15.85
CA GLN A 490 -12.98 3.76 16.68
C GLN A 490 -13.19 5.18 17.21
N LYS A 491 -13.61 6.10 16.34
CA LYS A 491 -13.88 7.49 16.73
C LYS A 491 -15.09 7.60 17.67
N ALA A 492 -16.14 6.79 17.46
CA ALA A 492 -17.30 6.69 18.33
C ALA A 492 -16.93 6.18 19.74
N GLN A 493 -16.03 5.20 19.86
CA GLN A 493 -15.50 4.76 21.16
C GLN A 493 -14.79 5.90 21.89
N GLY A 494 -13.99 6.68 21.16
CA GLY A 494 -13.35 7.88 21.69
C GLY A 494 -14.34 8.94 22.14
N ALA A 495 -15.41 9.16 21.39
CA ALA A 495 -16.44 10.16 21.70
C ALA A 495 -17.23 9.75 22.95
N ILE A 496 -17.64 8.48 23.05
CA ILE A 496 -18.24 7.93 24.28
C ILE A 496 -17.28 8.08 25.45
N ARG A 497 -16.00 7.70 25.29
CA ARG A 497 -15.00 7.88 26.34
C ARG A 497 -14.93 9.33 26.79
N ARG A 498 -14.90 10.30 25.86
CA ARG A 498 -14.84 11.73 26.18
C ARG A 498 -16.06 12.19 26.95
N LEU A 499 -17.26 11.83 26.50
CA LEU A 499 -18.53 12.21 27.13
C LEU A 499 -18.71 11.56 28.52
N ASP A 500 -18.35 10.28 28.66
CA ASP A 500 -18.41 9.54 29.93
C ASP A 500 -17.24 9.88 30.88
N ALA A 501 -16.16 10.48 30.37
CA ALA A 501 -14.98 10.81 31.18
C ALA A 501 -15.12 12.09 31.99
N ILE A 502 -16.24 12.80 31.94
CA ILE A 502 -16.50 13.93 32.85
C ILE A 502 -16.38 13.45 34.30
N GLY A 503 -15.49 14.08 35.07
CA GLY A 503 -15.14 13.67 36.44
C GLY A 503 -14.10 12.55 36.56
N ASN A 504 -13.61 12.01 35.44
CA ASN A 504 -12.57 10.98 35.35
C ASN A 504 -11.27 11.53 34.75
N THR A 505 -10.14 10.85 35.01
CA THR A 505 -8.84 11.26 34.48
C THR A 505 -8.66 10.88 33.03
N LEU A 506 -8.07 11.79 32.24
CA LEU A 506 -7.75 11.56 30.83
C LEU A 506 -6.30 11.05 30.66
N PRO A 507 -6.05 9.81 30.21
CA PRO A 507 -4.71 9.36 29.87
C PRO A 507 -4.28 9.89 28.50
N LEU A 508 -3.70 11.09 28.46
CA LEU A 508 -3.18 11.72 27.24
C LEU A 508 -1.64 11.79 27.27
N LYS A 509 -1.01 11.15 26.29
CA LYS A 509 0.45 11.19 26.05
C LYS A 509 0.70 11.41 24.56
N GLY A 510 1.82 12.03 24.23
CA GLY A 510 2.18 12.26 22.84
C GLY A 510 3.55 12.91 22.70
N THR A 511 3.80 13.49 21.54
CA THR A 511 5.05 14.21 21.24
C THR A 511 4.72 15.63 20.85
N THR A 512 5.41 16.60 21.46
CA THR A 512 5.29 17.99 21.08
C THR A 512 5.87 18.21 19.68
N ILE A 513 5.46 19.28 19.01
CA ILE A 513 5.86 19.58 17.63
C ILE A 513 7.39 19.75 17.49
N ASP A 514 8.07 20.14 18.57
CA ASP A 514 9.52 20.26 18.69
C ASP A 514 10.23 18.97 19.15
N GLY A 515 9.51 17.85 19.25
CA GLY A 515 10.07 16.52 19.47
C GLY A 515 10.22 16.08 20.94
N ARG A 516 9.63 16.81 21.90
CA ARG A 516 9.69 16.45 23.32
C ARG A 516 8.54 15.52 23.70
N ALA A 517 8.80 14.57 24.59
CA ALA A 517 7.74 13.71 25.14
C ALA A 517 6.77 14.52 26.01
N PHE A 518 5.48 14.36 25.76
CA PHE A 518 4.39 14.97 26.50
C PHE A 518 3.60 13.90 27.29
N ASP A 519 3.24 14.24 28.53
CA ASP A 519 2.38 13.42 29.38
C ASP A 519 1.51 14.35 30.23
N LEU A 520 0.20 14.30 30.03
CA LEU A 520 -0.77 15.14 30.72
C LEU A 520 -0.74 14.94 32.24
N SER A 521 -0.35 13.75 32.73
CA SER A 521 -0.28 13.47 34.17
C SER A 521 0.73 14.36 34.91
N ARG A 522 1.72 14.94 34.19
CA ARG A 522 2.69 15.90 34.72
C ARG A 522 2.09 17.28 35.04
N TYR A 523 0.86 17.52 34.60
CA TYR A 523 0.14 18.77 34.85
C TYR A 523 -0.82 18.67 36.04
N ARG A 524 -0.89 17.53 36.74
CA ARG A 524 -1.65 17.41 37.99
C ARG A 524 -1.25 18.52 38.98
N GLY A 525 -2.25 19.08 39.65
CA GLY A 525 -2.15 20.27 40.49
C GLY A 525 -2.45 21.59 39.76
N ARG A 526 -2.56 21.57 38.43
CA ARG A 526 -2.84 22.74 37.57
C ARG A 526 -4.07 22.49 36.71
N PRO A 527 -4.98 23.46 36.56
CA PRO A 527 -6.01 23.41 35.52
C PRO A 527 -5.37 23.38 34.13
N VAL A 528 -5.91 22.58 33.21
CA VAL A 528 -5.42 22.46 31.84
C VAL A 528 -6.54 22.69 30.83
N VAL A 529 -6.29 23.52 29.83
CA VAL A 529 -7.15 23.71 28.66
C VAL A 529 -6.48 23.04 27.46
N ILE A 530 -7.11 22.00 26.91
CA ILE A 530 -6.68 21.31 25.70
C ILE A 530 -7.47 21.87 24.52
N HIS A 531 -6.77 22.26 23.46
CA HIS A 531 -7.34 22.82 22.24
C HIS A 531 -6.90 22.02 21.01
N TYR A 532 -7.83 21.30 20.39
CA TYR A 532 -7.61 20.66 19.10
C TYR A 532 -7.78 21.68 17.97
N TRP A 533 -6.82 21.75 17.05
CA TRP A 533 -6.80 22.77 15.99
C TRP A 533 -6.05 22.32 14.73
N ALA A 534 -6.23 23.07 13.64
CA ALA A 534 -5.48 22.91 12.40
C ALA A 534 -5.32 24.26 11.68
N THR A 535 -4.33 24.37 10.79
CA THR A 535 -4.04 25.63 10.05
C THR A 535 -5.14 26.06 9.09
N TRP A 536 -5.95 25.13 8.60
CA TRP A 536 -7.11 25.39 7.75
C TRP A 536 -8.37 25.77 8.55
N CYS A 537 -8.36 25.64 9.88
CA CYS A 537 -9.49 26.01 10.74
C CYS A 537 -9.39 27.48 11.17
N GLU A 538 -10.14 28.37 10.49
CA GLU A 538 -10.08 29.82 10.79
C GLU A 538 -10.62 30.17 12.19
N THR A 539 -11.71 29.52 12.62
CA THR A 539 -12.26 29.69 13.98
C THR A 539 -11.25 29.33 15.05
N CYS A 540 -10.46 28.27 14.86
CA CYS A 540 -9.40 27.88 15.79
C CYS A 540 -8.35 28.98 15.99
N LYS A 541 -8.00 29.71 14.92
CA LYS A 541 -7.07 30.84 14.99
C LYS A 541 -7.66 32.02 15.75
N GLN A 542 -8.98 32.21 15.69
CA GLN A 542 -9.69 33.23 16.47
C GLN A 542 -9.68 32.87 17.96
N ASP A 543 -9.98 31.61 18.28
CA ASP A 543 -9.93 31.06 19.64
C ASP A 543 -8.56 31.26 20.29
N MET A 544 -7.47 30.99 19.56
CA MET A 544 -6.12 31.20 20.07
C MET A 544 -5.85 32.63 20.55
N LYS A 545 -6.43 33.64 19.89
CA LYS A 545 -6.29 35.06 20.31
C LYS A 545 -6.99 35.31 21.64
N LEU A 546 -8.14 34.68 21.88
CA LEU A 546 -8.84 34.73 23.16
C LEU A 546 -8.05 33.95 24.23
N TYR A 547 -7.55 32.77 23.89
CA TYR A 547 -6.85 31.89 24.84
C TYR A 547 -5.57 32.54 25.33
N ARG A 548 -4.87 33.29 24.47
CA ARG A 548 -3.72 34.11 24.86
C ARG A 548 -4.08 35.16 25.92
N LYS A 549 -5.24 35.81 25.82
CA LYS A 549 -5.71 36.77 26.83
C LYS A 549 -6.02 36.07 28.15
N LEU A 550 -6.72 34.94 28.09
CA LEU A 550 -7.06 34.14 29.28
C LEU A 550 -5.82 33.59 29.96
N GLN A 551 -4.84 33.09 29.21
CA GLN A 551 -3.56 32.64 29.74
C GLN A 551 -2.82 33.76 30.50
N ALA A 552 -2.84 34.99 29.99
CA ALA A 552 -2.24 36.13 30.68
C ALA A 552 -3.04 36.52 31.94
N GLN A 553 -4.36 36.47 31.88
CA GLN A 553 -5.26 36.80 33.00
C GLN A 553 -5.14 35.80 34.15
N TYR A 554 -5.03 34.50 33.86
CA TYR A 554 -4.97 33.42 34.85
C TYR A 554 -3.54 32.91 35.14
N ALA A 555 -2.53 33.73 34.83
CA ALA A 555 -1.13 33.37 35.05
C ALA A 555 -0.81 33.16 36.55
N GLY A 556 -1.53 33.82 37.46
CA GLY A 556 -1.35 33.68 38.91
C GLY A 556 -1.90 32.37 39.48
N GLU A 557 -2.80 31.73 38.74
CA GLU A 557 -3.54 30.53 39.14
C GLU A 557 -3.02 29.25 38.48
N ASN A 558 -1.89 29.36 37.76
CA ASN A 558 -1.19 28.28 37.08
C ASN A 558 -2.08 27.49 36.09
N VAL A 559 -2.95 28.17 35.36
CA VAL A 559 -3.73 27.55 34.27
C VAL A 559 -2.83 27.31 33.06
N GLU A 560 -2.82 26.09 32.54
CA GLU A 560 -1.97 25.66 31.44
C GLU A 560 -2.79 25.44 30.17
N PHE A 561 -2.26 25.86 29.03
CA PHE A 561 -2.89 25.65 27.73
C PHE A 561 -2.07 24.65 26.92
N ILE A 562 -2.71 23.70 26.26
CA ILE A 562 -2.05 22.68 25.45
C ILE A 562 -2.78 22.62 24.11
N GLY A 563 -2.05 22.83 23.00
CA GLY A 563 -2.61 22.62 21.68
C GLY A 563 -2.32 21.23 21.16
N ILE A 564 -3.28 20.64 20.45
CA ILE A 564 -3.10 19.40 19.69
C ILE A 564 -3.41 19.73 18.24
N ASN A 565 -2.37 19.77 17.42
CA ASN A 565 -2.50 20.06 16.01
C ASN A 565 -2.78 18.77 15.23
N VAL A 566 -3.78 18.83 14.34
CA VAL A 566 -4.21 17.73 13.46
C VAL A 566 -4.13 18.12 11.98
N ASP A 567 -3.15 18.94 11.59
CA ASP A 567 -2.82 19.12 10.19
C ASP A 567 -2.24 17.82 9.60
N THR A 568 -2.48 17.57 8.31
CA THR A 568 -1.90 16.42 7.61
C THR A 568 -0.39 16.57 7.39
N VAL A 569 0.11 17.81 7.36
CA VAL A 569 1.51 18.14 7.09
C VAL A 569 2.08 18.93 8.27
N LYS A 570 3.07 18.36 8.97
CA LYS A 570 3.73 18.98 10.13
C LYS A 570 4.31 20.37 9.84
N ALA A 571 4.88 20.56 8.64
CA ALA A 571 5.48 21.82 8.23
C ALA A 571 4.48 22.99 8.26
N SER A 572 3.23 22.76 7.83
CA SER A 572 2.17 23.79 7.86
C SER A 572 1.94 24.32 9.28
N ALA A 573 1.83 23.42 10.26
CA ALA A 573 1.67 23.79 11.66
C ALA A 573 2.91 24.52 12.21
N GLN A 574 4.12 24.06 11.86
CA GLN A 574 5.37 24.70 12.28
C GLN A 574 5.51 26.13 11.74
N ASP A 575 5.18 26.35 10.47
CA ASP A 575 5.27 27.66 9.85
C ASP A 575 4.25 28.62 10.47
N TYR A 576 3.00 28.18 10.65
CA TYR A 576 1.98 28.97 11.34
C TYR A 576 2.41 29.37 12.76
N LEU A 577 2.95 28.43 13.55
CA LEU A 577 3.40 28.69 14.92
C LEU A 577 4.61 29.64 14.94
N ARG A 578 5.52 29.55 13.96
CA ARG A 578 6.66 30.46 13.84
C ARG A 578 6.21 31.89 13.55
N GLU A 579 5.25 32.05 12.63
CA GLU A 579 4.68 33.35 12.27
C GLU A 579 3.84 33.96 13.39
N ASN A 580 3.21 33.12 14.23
CA ASN A 580 2.28 33.54 15.28
C ASN A 580 2.82 33.32 16.70
N ALA A 581 4.15 33.26 16.87
CA ALA A 581 4.79 32.95 18.15
C ALA A 581 4.44 33.91 19.30
N SER A 582 4.04 35.16 19.00
CA SER A 582 3.57 36.13 20.00
C SER A 582 2.15 35.85 20.51
N VAL A 583 1.36 35.12 19.73
CA VAL A 583 -0.05 34.76 20.04
C VAL A 583 -0.10 33.37 20.66
N VAL A 584 0.68 32.41 20.15
CA VAL A 584 0.67 31.01 20.59
C VAL A 584 2.03 30.66 21.19
N ASN A 585 2.11 30.63 22.52
CA ASN A 585 3.36 30.41 23.25
C ASN A 585 3.30 29.23 24.23
N TRP A 586 2.28 28.38 24.11
CA TRP A 586 2.09 27.21 24.95
C TRP A 586 2.40 25.91 24.19
N PRO A 587 2.65 24.78 24.88
CA PRO A 587 3.02 23.53 24.24
C PRO A 587 2.03 23.10 23.15
N GLN A 588 2.58 22.68 22.01
CA GLN A 588 1.84 22.18 20.88
C GLN A 588 2.26 20.73 20.64
N LEU A 589 1.31 19.81 20.65
CA LEU A 589 1.47 18.47 20.12
C LEU A 589 1.17 18.49 18.64
N PHE A 590 1.83 17.61 17.91
CA PHE A 590 1.50 17.33 16.52
C PHE A 590 1.24 15.84 16.41
N ASP A 591 0.13 15.50 15.76
CA ASP A 591 -0.26 14.12 15.55
C ASP A 591 -0.47 13.85 14.06
N GLU A 592 0.14 12.78 13.59
CA GLU A 592 0.12 12.42 12.17
C GLU A 592 -1.25 11.83 11.78
N GLY A 593 -1.62 11.98 10.50
CA GLY A 593 -2.87 11.40 9.96
C GLY A 593 -4.05 12.37 9.86
N GLY A 594 -3.88 13.64 10.23
CA GLY A 594 -4.94 14.65 10.15
C GLY A 594 -6.10 14.39 11.11
N LEU A 595 -7.18 15.19 11.04
CA LEU A 595 -8.35 15.02 11.91
C LEU A 595 -8.99 13.62 11.79
N GLU A 596 -8.89 12.99 10.62
CA GLU A 596 -9.52 11.70 10.38
C GLU A 596 -8.79 10.51 11.00
N SER A 597 -7.46 10.49 10.93
CA SER A 597 -6.65 9.33 11.36
C SER A 597 -5.75 9.60 12.57
N SER A 598 -5.73 10.82 13.11
CA SER A 598 -4.95 11.19 14.30
C SER A 598 -5.28 10.28 15.50
N PRO A 599 -4.32 9.51 16.03
CA PRO A 599 -4.51 8.76 17.26
C PRO A 599 -5.01 9.60 18.45
N LEU A 600 -4.50 10.82 18.63
CA LEU A 600 -4.90 11.75 19.69
C LEU A 600 -6.31 12.31 19.49
N ALA A 601 -6.76 12.51 18.24
CA ALA A 601 -8.15 12.85 17.94
C ALA A 601 -9.07 11.65 18.18
N ASN A 602 -8.66 10.46 17.72
CA ASN A 602 -9.44 9.22 17.83
C ASN A 602 -9.62 8.76 19.28
N ILE A 603 -8.63 8.92 20.15
CA ILE A 603 -8.74 8.58 21.58
C ILE A 603 -9.89 9.33 22.28
N LEU A 604 -10.23 10.53 21.79
CA LEU A 604 -11.28 11.41 22.33
C LEU A 604 -12.48 11.60 21.37
N GLY A 605 -12.49 10.90 20.24
CA GLY A 605 -13.55 11.00 19.23
C GLY A 605 -13.76 12.42 18.70
N VAL A 606 -12.69 13.18 18.51
CA VAL A 606 -12.75 14.54 17.98
C VAL A 606 -13.17 14.47 16.51
N GLN A 607 -14.35 15.03 16.22
CA GLN A 607 -14.95 15.01 14.88
C GLN A 607 -14.93 16.38 14.20
N THR A 608 -14.84 17.46 14.98
CA THR A 608 -14.85 18.83 14.45
C THR A 608 -13.84 19.71 15.19
N LEU A 609 -13.43 20.78 14.53
CA LEU A 609 -12.52 21.78 15.09
C LEU A 609 -13.19 23.16 15.12
N PRO A 610 -12.90 24.01 16.14
CA PRO A 610 -12.10 23.68 17.32
C PRO A 610 -12.84 22.70 18.25
N THR A 611 -12.07 21.86 18.96
CA THR A 611 -12.59 21.11 20.11
C THR A 611 -11.76 21.47 21.33
N THR A 612 -12.43 21.98 22.37
CA THR A 612 -11.79 22.42 23.61
C THR A 612 -12.26 21.61 24.80
N ILE A 613 -11.31 21.15 25.60
CA ILE A 613 -11.53 20.32 26.79
C ILE A 613 -10.86 21.00 27.98
N VAL A 614 -11.60 21.12 29.07
CA VAL A 614 -11.13 21.73 30.31
C VAL A 614 -10.93 20.65 31.36
N ILE A 615 -9.75 20.65 31.98
CA ILE A 615 -9.30 19.66 32.96
C ILE A 615 -9.00 20.35 34.29
N ASP A 616 -9.50 19.79 35.38
CA ASP A 616 -9.31 20.32 36.73
C ASP A 616 -7.91 20.01 37.31
N LYS A 617 -7.65 20.54 38.52
CA LYS A 617 -6.36 20.35 39.22
C LYS A 617 -6.09 18.89 39.59
N GLN A 618 -7.11 18.03 39.66
CA GLN A 618 -6.95 16.60 39.93
C GLN A 618 -6.59 15.81 38.66
N GLY A 619 -6.58 16.48 37.50
CA GLY A 619 -6.33 15.87 36.20
C GLY A 619 -7.58 15.19 35.64
N LYS A 620 -8.78 15.57 36.11
CA LYS A 620 -10.06 15.05 35.64
C LYS A 620 -10.71 16.00 34.65
N ILE A 621 -11.44 15.47 33.68
CA ILE A 621 -12.18 16.29 32.72
C ILE A 621 -13.32 17.01 33.45
N ALA A 622 -13.29 18.34 33.45
CA ALA A 622 -14.35 19.17 34.02
C ALA A 622 -15.45 19.44 32.97
N LYS A 623 -15.05 19.74 31.73
CA LYS A 623 -15.97 20.06 30.63
C LYS A 623 -15.36 19.72 29.28
N THR A 624 -16.19 19.33 28.32
CA THR A 624 -15.83 19.04 26.93
C THR A 624 -16.63 19.93 25.99
N ASN A 625 -16.17 20.09 24.75
CA ASN A 625 -16.82 20.92 23.71
C ASN A 625 -17.06 22.37 24.17
N VAL A 626 -16.12 22.93 24.93
CA VAL A 626 -16.25 24.29 25.45
C VAL A 626 -16.12 25.28 24.31
N ILE A 627 -17.15 26.07 24.05
CA ILE A 627 -17.06 27.17 23.08
C ILE A 627 -16.23 28.32 23.67
N ALA A 628 -15.52 29.03 22.81
CA ALA A 628 -14.56 30.06 23.21
C ALA A 628 -15.15 31.09 24.19
N THR A 629 -16.42 31.51 23.98
CA THR A 629 -17.11 32.51 24.80
C THR A 629 -17.42 32.03 26.22
N GLU A 630 -17.48 30.72 26.46
CA GLU A 630 -17.78 30.12 27.77
C GLU A 630 -16.50 29.74 28.53
N LEU A 631 -15.36 29.66 27.84
CA LEU A 631 -14.11 29.15 28.41
C LEU A 631 -13.65 29.88 29.67
N GLU A 632 -13.85 31.20 29.74
CA GLU A 632 -13.46 31.95 30.94
C GLU A 632 -14.25 31.50 32.17
N ASP A 633 -15.56 31.27 32.03
CA ASP A 633 -16.41 30.86 33.14
C ASP A 633 -16.11 29.42 33.57
N GLU A 634 -15.77 28.55 32.62
CA GLU A 634 -15.29 27.19 32.93
C GLU A 634 -13.93 27.20 33.63
N ILE A 635 -13.01 28.10 33.27
CA ILE A 635 -11.75 28.27 34.01
C ILE A 635 -12.02 28.78 35.44
N LYS A 636 -12.90 29.77 35.62
CA LYS A 636 -13.27 30.29 36.95
C LYS A 636 -13.85 29.21 37.85
N SER A 637 -14.63 28.27 37.30
CA SER A 637 -15.29 27.23 38.08
C SER A 637 -14.32 26.22 38.70
N ILE A 638 -13.16 25.98 38.07
CA ILE A 638 -12.15 25.00 38.51
C ILE A 638 -10.91 25.60 39.20
N VAL A 639 -10.74 26.92 39.09
CA VAL A 639 -9.62 27.64 39.70
C VAL A 639 -9.91 28.06 41.14
N ARG A 640 -11.18 28.39 41.44
CA ARG A 640 -11.69 28.66 42.80
C ARG A 640 -11.53 27.43 43.69
#